data_AF-A0A9D7H9P2-F1
#
_entry.id   AF-A0A9D7H9P2-F1
#
_cell.length_a   1.000
_cell.length_b   1.000
_cell.length_c   1.000
_cell.angle_alpha   90.00
_cell.angle_beta   90.00
_cell.angle_gamma   90.00
#
_symmetry.space_group_name_H-M   'P 1'
#
loop_
_entity.id
_entity.type
_entity.pdbx_description
1 polymer ?
#
loop_
_entity_poly.entity_id
_entity_poly.type
_entity_poly.pdbx_seq_one_letter_code
_entity_poly.pdbx_strand_id
1 'polypeptide(L)'
;MLVQRSRRHLLAVALLVAGCAGGDGAAIDPLALGEAESESSSASTSTTDRADKTTESTAATTMAGPVVSSASGALTLTEPRSSLPGTSRFDIYFSLPGTGATPPVDPVGDDDLASLIGAATASVDMALFDFDRQNVIDAVLAARSRGVSVRMVGDGDNIAEAGYQQMQAAGVPMVLRPPSSNIMHNKFVVVDGRYVWTGSTNVTDNDFVRNNNNALLLESAEMATAYTGEFDEMFVGQRFGGAKTRVASSNTTTINGTNVEYYFGPHDQLMSRVLAKLDTAQRSVRFMIFTFSRDDLKTKLVSLKTGGVPVYGLFDNFQGGNQFSQDEALAAAGIPVWLDGNNNGNNGGILHHKVLIIDGDTDSDPMVITGSFNWTAQADADNDENLIVLHSARAARLFTEEFCSLVSLATPSPAFVGTSDAGCGAKLIVNEVMPNPVGTDLGQEYVELLNVGYRPADLSRWSLLSGGALRHKFPPYFQMPGGAVTTVFDRGAHAGVPGAVVSSSGNLSLANTGGTVELRDAANALVDTFTFGAAPVEGLAKNRAPDMEPGGVVVEHSAVPMAQGASSPGKRADQTAFSSVGALVAPTSPRPLAHELLITQLATRGPLSAADEFIELYNNTDHPLDVAGMRLQYQAASCSGWSDRFVIGAGTLLMPGQFFLVANQTGYVSPASGPLANGTFTTGLADSGSLRLLDGAIEVDRLGYGAPGAACTGEGGTAAPNHGTTANGASVGRAPNAYTNARPARDTDTNVVDFVVRSARAPRSSASPAEPSYGVVELTAGALLVTQFASRGRLAATDEFIELYNATDKVLTLDGAKVQQQTASCGAWSNRYVVPAGTRLWPGEFYLIANAAGYVAPASGPVADGAMTSSLGDSGVLRVQSASAALLDVVAYGTGLACSGEGGTVAPSSGTTASGSSVARKPFDAAVAYSPATPAQDSNNNQADFAVRVRAPRSRASAAQPSR
;
A
#
# COMPACT_ATOMS: atom_id res chain seq x y z
N MET A 1 12.93 37.37 36.67
CA MET A 1 14.15 38.13 36.30
C MET A 1 15.19 37.14 35.83
N LEU A 2 15.09 36.65 34.58
CA LEU A 2 16.14 35.87 33.91
C LEU A 2 15.79 35.73 32.42
N VAL A 3 15.79 36.87 31.73
CA VAL A 3 16.15 36.97 30.31
C VAL A 3 17.40 37.85 30.29
N GLN A 4 18.35 37.50 29.43
CA GLN A 4 19.71 38.04 29.27
C GLN A 4 20.80 37.34 30.08
N ARG A 5 21.47 36.38 29.42
CA ARG A 5 22.92 36.40 29.14
C ARG A 5 23.30 35.13 28.40
N SER A 6 23.52 35.24 27.09
CA SER A 6 24.38 34.32 26.31
C SER A 6 24.65 34.92 24.92
N ARG A 7 25.46 35.97 24.88
CA ARG A 7 26.26 36.33 23.69
C ARG A 7 27.69 36.57 24.14
N ARG A 8 28.63 35.93 23.43
CA ARG A 8 30.10 36.02 23.47
C ARG A 8 30.80 35.10 24.49
N HIS A 9 31.41 34.02 24.01
CA HIS A 9 32.87 33.91 23.79
C HIS A 9 33.23 32.51 23.27
N LEU A 10 33.81 32.42 22.06
CA LEU A 10 34.97 31.55 21.73
C LEU A 10 35.44 31.82 20.28
N LEU A 11 36.37 32.76 20.16
CA LEU A 11 37.50 32.75 19.20
C LEU A 11 38.67 32.11 19.98
N ALA A 12 39.64 31.35 19.49
CA ALA A 12 40.12 31.06 18.14
C ALA A 12 41.12 29.88 18.24
N VAL A 13 41.23 29.04 17.20
CA VAL A 13 42.51 28.47 16.71
C VAL A 13 42.37 28.18 15.22
N ALA A 14 42.95 29.03 14.37
CA ALA A 14 43.53 28.67 13.05
C ALA A 14 44.19 29.92 12.42
N LEU A 15 45.53 30.02 12.53
CA LEU A 15 46.40 30.64 11.51
C LEU A 15 46.59 29.58 10.42
N LEU A 16 46.65 29.83 9.10
CA LEU A 16 47.65 30.58 8.30
C LEU A 16 47.23 30.29 6.81
N VAL A 17 46.97 31.22 5.88
CA VAL A 17 47.90 31.96 4.98
C VAL A 17 47.05 32.70 3.92
N ALA A 18 47.40 33.97 3.64
CA ALA A 18 47.30 34.80 2.41
C ALA A 18 46.02 34.78 1.53
N GLY A 19 45.52 35.88 0.99
CA GLY A 19 46.02 37.25 0.90
C GLY A 19 45.27 38.02 -0.20
N CYS A 20 45.39 39.35 -0.14
CA CYS A 20 45.10 40.35 -1.19
C CYS A 20 43.61 40.62 -1.49
N ALA A 21 43.09 41.76 -1.04
CA ALA A 21 42.99 43.04 -1.79
C ALA A 21 41.60 43.13 -2.44
N GLY A 22 40.84 44.22 -2.44
CA GLY A 22 40.90 45.61 -1.99
C GLY A 22 39.52 46.14 -2.42
N GLY A 23 38.79 46.86 -1.59
CA GLY A 23 38.87 48.30 -1.52
C GLY A 23 37.44 48.86 -1.58
N ASP A 24 37.19 49.86 -0.73
CA ASP A 24 36.37 51.06 -0.90
C ASP A 24 35.04 50.94 -1.69
N GLY A 25 33.88 51.38 -1.21
CA GLY A 25 33.61 52.43 -0.24
C GLY A 25 32.43 53.25 -0.74
N ALA A 26 31.53 53.61 0.19
CA ALA A 26 30.50 54.64 0.12
C ALA A 26 29.33 54.45 -0.89
N ALA A 27 28.13 55.03 -0.72
CA ALA A 27 27.26 55.41 0.39
C ALA A 27 26.07 56.17 -0.28
N ILE A 28 24.93 56.23 0.42
CA ILE A 28 23.85 57.26 0.33
C ILE A 28 22.84 57.18 -0.86
N ASP A 29 21.66 56.57 -0.60
CA ASP A 29 20.30 57.16 -0.43
C ASP A 29 19.95 58.55 -1.07
N PRO A 30 18.68 59.06 -1.11
CA PRO A 30 17.31 58.49 -1.19
C PRO A 30 16.36 59.25 -2.21
N LEU A 31 15.05 58.90 -2.23
CA LEU A 31 13.85 59.75 -2.54
C LEU A 31 13.60 60.14 -4.02
N ALA A 32 12.38 60.32 -4.58
CA ALA A 32 11.00 60.30 -4.10
C ALA A 32 9.96 60.27 -5.28
N LEU A 33 8.77 59.75 -4.97
CA LEU A 33 7.37 60.20 -5.23
C LEU A 33 6.90 60.89 -6.54
N GLY A 34 5.68 60.47 -6.96
CA GLY A 34 4.65 61.18 -7.76
C GLY A 34 3.64 60.16 -8.35
N GLU A 35 2.42 59.96 -7.83
CA GLU A 35 1.14 60.67 -8.13
C GLU A 35 0.88 60.92 -9.63
N ALA A 36 -0.29 60.75 -10.27
CA ALA A 36 -1.62 60.22 -9.96
C ALA A 36 -2.44 60.16 -11.30
N GLU A 37 -3.60 59.47 -11.29
CA GLU A 37 -4.80 59.67 -12.16
C GLU A 37 -4.69 59.38 -13.68
N SER A 38 -5.70 58.94 -14.44
CA SER A 38 -7.15 58.70 -14.28
C SER A 38 -7.70 57.88 -15.47
N GLU A 39 -8.87 57.24 -15.27
CA GLU A 39 -10.01 57.07 -16.21
C GLU A 39 -9.84 56.26 -17.53
N SER A 40 -10.82 55.52 -18.08
CA SER A 40 -12.24 55.23 -17.83
C SER A 40 -12.61 53.97 -18.64
N SER A 41 -13.36 53.01 -18.08
CA SER A 41 -14.81 52.74 -18.27
C SER A 41 -15.26 52.14 -19.62
N SER A 42 -15.93 50.98 -19.54
CA SER A 42 -17.29 50.82 -20.08
C SER A 42 -18.02 49.68 -19.36
N ALA A 43 -19.09 50.06 -18.67
CA ALA A 43 -20.00 49.23 -17.88
C ALA A 43 -21.30 48.92 -18.64
N SER A 44 -22.11 48.00 -18.10
CA SER A 44 -23.59 48.03 -18.11
C SER A 44 -24.14 46.69 -17.58
N THR A 45 -24.55 46.56 -16.30
CA THR A 45 -25.90 46.78 -15.69
C THR A 45 -26.93 45.71 -16.08
N SER A 46 -27.82 45.14 -15.24
CA SER A 46 -28.64 45.72 -14.14
C SER A 46 -29.30 44.60 -13.27
N THR A 47 -29.23 44.63 -11.92
CA THR A 47 -30.28 44.98 -10.90
C THR A 47 -31.36 43.95 -10.51
N THR A 48 -31.31 43.56 -9.21
CA THR A 48 -32.36 43.43 -8.15
C THR A 48 -33.67 42.65 -8.36
N ASP A 49 -33.98 41.70 -7.47
CA ASP A 49 -35.19 41.75 -6.60
C ASP A 49 -35.13 40.82 -5.36
N ARG A 50 -36.03 41.05 -4.38
CA ARG A 50 -36.06 40.55 -2.98
C ARG A 50 -37.33 39.69 -2.69
N ALA A 51 -37.21 38.71 -1.77
CA ALA A 51 -38.24 37.83 -1.15
C ALA A 51 -38.84 36.72 -2.06
N ASP A 52 -39.20 35.49 -1.64
CA ASP A 52 -39.84 34.98 -0.41
C ASP A 52 -39.58 33.44 -0.25
N LYS A 53 -39.90 32.92 0.94
CA LYS A 53 -39.84 31.51 1.42
C LYS A 53 -40.58 30.50 0.53
N THR A 54 -40.07 29.26 0.45
CA THR A 54 -40.62 27.99 1.00
C THR A 54 -40.21 26.74 0.18
N THR A 55 -39.77 25.70 0.91
CA THR A 55 -39.93 24.24 0.70
C THR A 55 -39.22 23.48 -0.46
N GLU A 56 -38.47 22.46 0.00
CA GLU A 56 -38.27 21.09 -0.52
C GLU A 56 -37.21 20.74 -1.58
N SER A 57 -36.22 19.96 -1.08
CA SER A 57 -35.79 18.63 -1.59
C SER A 57 -35.14 18.50 -2.98
N THR A 58 -33.82 18.27 -3.02
CA THR A 58 -33.16 17.00 -3.46
C THR A 58 -31.68 17.23 -3.80
N ALA A 59 -30.88 16.19 -3.54
CA ALA A 59 -29.43 16.13 -3.52
C ALA A 59 -28.74 16.10 -4.91
N ALA A 60 -27.49 16.58 -4.99
CA ALA A 60 -26.39 15.97 -5.75
C ALA A 60 -25.06 16.71 -5.50
N THR A 61 -24.14 16.05 -4.76
CA THR A 61 -22.75 16.48 -4.55
C THR A 61 -21.86 15.80 -5.59
N THR A 62 -21.11 16.58 -6.38
CA THR A 62 -20.03 16.12 -7.25
C THR A 62 -18.74 15.99 -6.45
N MET A 63 -18.22 14.76 -6.30
CA MET A 63 -16.91 14.46 -5.72
C MET A 63 -15.89 14.20 -6.83
N ALA A 64 -14.85 15.00 -6.89
CA ALA A 64 -13.64 14.74 -7.67
C ALA A 64 -12.73 13.77 -6.90
N GLY A 65 -12.32 12.68 -7.54
CA GLY A 65 -11.47 11.64 -6.95
C GLY A 65 -9.97 12.00 -6.99
N PRO A 66 -9.16 11.53 -6.01
CA PRO A 66 -7.73 11.78 -6.00
C PRO A 66 -6.93 10.69 -6.74
N VAL A 67 -5.81 11.14 -7.27
CA VAL A 67 -4.70 10.35 -7.84
C VAL A 67 -3.89 9.73 -6.70
N VAL A 68 -3.48 8.47 -6.80
CA VAL A 68 -2.57 7.81 -5.84
C VAL A 68 -1.43 7.12 -6.57
N SER A 69 -0.19 7.35 -6.11
CA SER A 69 1.02 6.65 -6.53
C SER A 69 1.80 6.09 -5.34
N SER A 70 2.36 4.90 -5.58
CA SER A 70 3.51 4.20 -4.98
C SER A 70 3.46 3.64 -3.56
N ALA A 71 3.89 2.38 -3.49
CA ALA A 71 3.96 1.48 -2.35
C ALA A 71 5.15 1.74 -1.41
N SER A 72 4.83 1.95 -0.15
CA SER A 72 5.59 1.50 1.03
C SER A 72 4.54 1.27 2.11
N GLY A 73 4.36 0.03 2.56
CA GLY A 73 3.30 -0.34 3.50
C GLY A 73 3.52 0.22 4.91
N ALA A 74 3.35 1.53 5.08
CA ALA A 74 3.07 2.15 6.36
C ALA A 74 1.59 1.93 6.69
N LEU A 75 1.30 1.61 7.95
CA LEU A 75 -0.06 1.64 8.48
C LEU A 75 -0.55 3.08 8.43
N THR A 76 -1.24 3.47 7.36
CA THR A 76 -1.97 4.74 7.37
C THR A 76 -3.25 4.51 8.15
N LEU A 77 -3.35 5.07 9.36
CA LEU A 77 -4.64 5.28 10.02
C LEU A 77 -5.49 6.13 9.06
N THR A 78 -6.45 5.52 8.39
CA THR A 78 -7.30 6.20 7.40
C THR A 78 -8.35 7.10 8.05
N GLU A 79 -8.56 7.00 9.37
CA GLU A 79 -9.52 7.81 10.12
C GLU A 79 -8.83 8.42 11.36
N PRO A 80 -8.51 9.73 11.38
CA PRO A 80 -7.90 10.40 12.53
C PRO A 80 -8.86 10.52 13.73
N ARG A 81 -10.12 10.12 13.56
CA ARG A 81 -11.16 9.98 14.60
C ARG A 81 -11.69 8.54 14.61
N SER A 82 -11.77 7.94 15.78
CA SER A 82 -12.42 6.65 16.00
C SER A 82 -13.48 6.73 17.10
N SER A 83 -14.73 6.49 16.76
CA SER A 83 -15.84 6.43 17.72
C SER A 83 -16.05 5.03 18.26
N LEU A 84 -16.21 4.89 19.58
CA LEU A 84 -16.64 3.63 20.18
C LEU A 84 -18.16 3.47 20.02
N PRO A 85 -18.66 2.28 19.66
CA PRO A 85 -20.09 2.04 19.47
C PRO A 85 -20.91 2.40 20.71
N GLY A 86 -22.11 2.94 20.51
CA GLY A 86 -23.07 3.22 21.57
C GLY A 86 -23.85 4.50 21.34
N THR A 87 -24.59 4.95 22.36
CA THR A 87 -25.51 6.09 22.26
C THR A 87 -24.91 7.42 22.74
N SER A 88 -23.85 7.37 23.55
CA SER A 88 -23.11 8.53 24.04
C SER A 88 -21.85 8.76 23.21
N ARG A 89 -21.40 10.00 23.08
CA ARG A 89 -20.16 10.32 22.36
C ARG A 89 -18.94 9.75 23.10
N PHE A 90 -18.15 8.95 22.40
CA PHE A 90 -16.85 8.45 22.86
C PHE A 90 -15.94 8.39 21.65
N ASP A 91 -15.15 9.45 21.45
CA ASP A 91 -14.22 9.57 20.33
C ASP A 91 -12.77 9.57 20.80
N ILE A 92 -11.91 8.87 20.07
CA ILE A 92 -10.46 8.86 20.21
C ILE A 92 -9.86 9.51 18.96
N TYR A 93 -8.92 10.42 19.16
CA TYR A 93 -8.23 11.13 18.09
C TYR A 93 -6.72 10.89 18.17
N PHE A 94 -6.09 10.73 17.01
CA PHE A 94 -4.64 10.72 16.84
C PHE A 94 -4.23 11.82 15.87
N SER A 95 -3.19 12.59 16.18
CA SER A 95 -2.62 13.52 15.20
C SER A 95 -1.75 12.78 14.18
N LEU A 96 -1.79 13.24 12.93
CA LEU A 96 -1.05 12.64 11.81
C LEU A 96 -0.05 13.66 11.24
N PRO A 97 1.09 13.90 11.91
CA PRO A 97 2.09 14.81 11.42
C PRO A 97 2.64 14.31 10.07
N GLY A 98 2.65 15.19 9.06
CA GLY A 98 2.84 14.81 7.66
C GLY A 98 4.10 13.96 7.44
N THR A 99 3.92 12.69 7.07
CA THR A 99 5.00 11.71 6.86
C THR A 99 5.66 11.89 5.49
N GLY A 100 6.59 12.84 5.40
CA GLY A 100 7.66 12.85 4.39
C GLY A 100 7.31 13.07 2.91
N ALA A 101 6.04 13.25 2.49
CA ALA A 101 5.72 13.59 1.09
C ALA A 101 4.39 14.34 0.85
N THR A 102 3.57 14.53 1.87
CA THR A 102 2.25 15.18 1.78
C THR A 102 2.13 16.30 2.82
N PRO A 103 1.35 17.37 2.54
CA PRO A 103 0.95 18.34 3.56
C PRO A 103 0.36 17.59 4.77
N PRO A 104 0.50 18.12 6.00
CA PRO A 104 -0.23 17.60 7.15
C PRO A 104 -1.71 17.43 6.79
N VAL A 105 -2.29 16.28 7.11
CA VAL A 105 -3.74 16.09 6.99
C VAL A 105 -4.41 17.08 7.93
N ASP A 106 -5.48 17.72 7.47
CA ASP A 106 -6.25 18.64 8.30
C ASP A 106 -6.70 17.92 9.58
N PRO A 107 -6.28 18.37 10.77
CA PRO A 107 -6.60 17.68 12.00
C PRO A 107 -8.12 17.72 12.24
N VAL A 108 -8.73 16.57 12.51
CA VAL A 108 -10.18 16.47 12.77
C VAL A 108 -10.50 16.78 14.24
N GLY A 109 -9.54 16.56 15.15
CA GLY A 109 -9.78 16.65 16.60
C GLY A 109 -10.05 18.07 17.11
N ASP A 110 -9.38 19.07 16.56
CA ASP A 110 -9.60 20.49 16.87
C ASP A 110 -10.89 21.01 16.24
N ASP A 111 -11.22 20.57 15.02
CA ASP A 111 -12.50 20.90 14.38
C ASP A 111 -13.69 20.35 15.18
N ASP A 112 -13.59 19.10 15.66
CA ASP A 112 -14.62 18.50 16.50
C ASP A 112 -14.74 19.19 17.87
N LEU A 113 -13.62 19.63 18.46
CA LEU A 113 -13.60 20.44 19.67
C LEU A 113 -14.23 21.82 19.44
N ALA A 114 -13.84 22.51 18.37
CA ALA A 114 -14.39 23.81 17.98
C ALA A 114 -15.89 23.70 17.69
N SER A 115 -16.33 22.65 17.01
CA SER A 115 -17.75 22.36 16.75
C SER A 115 -18.53 22.13 18.04
N LEU A 116 -17.96 21.36 18.99
CA LEU A 116 -18.57 21.14 20.31
C LEU A 116 -18.75 22.45 21.09
N ILE A 117 -17.72 23.29 21.14
CA ILE A 117 -17.77 24.62 21.77
C ILE A 117 -18.76 25.53 21.01
N GLY A 118 -18.80 25.43 19.69
CA GLY A 118 -19.77 26.10 18.82
C GLY A 118 -21.21 25.71 19.12
N ALA A 119 -21.45 24.47 19.55
CA ALA A 119 -22.76 23.96 19.95
C ALA A 119 -23.12 24.23 21.42
N ALA A 120 -22.17 24.70 22.24
CA ALA A 120 -22.38 24.96 23.66
C ALA A 120 -23.55 25.94 23.91
N THR A 121 -24.35 25.63 24.93
CA THR A 121 -25.56 26.37 25.30
C THR A 121 -25.52 26.98 26.69
N ALA A 122 -24.68 26.48 27.58
CA ALA A 122 -24.63 26.88 28.99
C ALA A 122 -23.22 27.29 29.44
N SER A 123 -22.21 26.44 29.28
CA SER A 123 -20.87 26.71 29.82
C SER A 123 -19.73 26.03 29.05
N VAL A 124 -18.55 26.66 29.12
CA VAL A 124 -17.27 26.13 28.64
C VAL A 124 -16.19 26.45 29.67
N ASP A 125 -15.67 25.43 30.34
CA ASP A 125 -14.56 25.54 31.30
C ASP A 125 -13.30 24.92 30.68
N MET A 126 -12.21 25.69 30.62
CA MET A 126 -10.98 25.29 29.91
C MET A 126 -9.76 25.35 30.83
N ALA A 127 -9.12 24.20 31.10
CA ALA A 127 -7.81 24.16 31.74
C ALA A 127 -6.77 23.72 30.69
N LEU A 128 -6.06 24.70 30.11
CA LEU A 128 -5.16 24.49 28.97
C LEU A 128 -3.77 25.00 29.32
N PHE A 129 -2.76 24.13 29.27
CA PHE A 129 -1.35 24.51 29.49
C PHE A 129 -0.83 25.43 28.38
N ASP A 130 -0.84 24.97 27.12
CA ASP A 130 -0.54 25.81 25.94
C ASP A 130 -1.82 25.99 25.09
N PHE A 131 -2.02 27.18 24.53
CA PHE A 131 -3.19 27.55 23.73
C PHE A 131 -2.88 28.61 22.66
N ASP A 132 -2.82 28.20 21.40
CA ASP A 132 -2.67 29.10 20.24
C ASP A 132 -3.47 28.70 18.99
N ARG A 133 -4.27 27.63 19.05
CA ARG A 133 -5.02 27.11 17.90
C ARG A 133 -6.24 27.98 17.56
N GLN A 134 -6.20 28.66 16.40
CA GLN A 134 -7.14 29.75 16.08
C GLN A 134 -8.60 29.32 15.89
N ASN A 135 -8.91 28.17 15.26
CA ASN A 135 -10.30 27.73 15.09
C ASN A 135 -11.00 27.49 16.44
N VAL A 136 -10.28 26.95 17.42
CA VAL A 136 -10.80 26.77 18.79
C VAL A 136 -10.95 28.11 19.50
N ILE A 137 -9.98 29.03 19.37
CA ILE A 137 -10.09 30.40 19.90
C ILE A 137 -11.35 31.08 19.37
N ASP A 138 -11.58 31.04 18.06
CA ASP A 138 -12.74 31.65 17.41
C ASP A 138 -14.06 31.04 17.93
N ALA A 139 -14.12 29.71 18.09
CA ALA A 139 -15.28 29.02 18.64
C ALA A 139 -15.59 29.47 20.08
N VAL A 140 -14.57 29.62 20.92
CA VAL A 140 -14.72 30.08 22.32
C VAL A 140 -15.23 31.52 22.36
N LEU A 141 -14.65 32.42 21.57
CA LEU A 141 -15.08 33.81 21.49
C LEU A 141 -16.51 33.93 20.96
N ALA A 142 -16.86 33.10 19.97
CA ALA A 142 -18.23 33.01 19.46
C ALA A 142 -19.20 32.51 20.55
N ALA A 143 -18.86 31.46 21.29
CA ALA A 143 -19.69 30.96 22.40
C ALA A 143 -19.95 32.04 23.45
N ARG A 144 -18.89 32.76 23.86
CA ARG A 144 -19.00 33.88 24.79
C ARG A 144 -19.91 34.98 24.24
N SER A 145 -19.81 35.31 22.95
CA SER A 145 -20.66 36.32 22.32
C SER A 145 -22.15 35.93 22.30
N ARG A 146 -22.45 34.62 22.30
CA ARG A 146 -23.82 34.09 22.44
C ARG A 146 -24.34 34.09 23.88
N GLY A 147 -23.51 34.45 24.86
CA GLY A 147 -23.86 34.46 26.29
C GLY A 147 -23.54 33.17 27.04
N VAL A 148 -22.83 32.22 26.42
CA VAL A 148 -22.31 31.02 27.10
C VAL A 148 -21.29 31.44 28.16
N SER A 149 -21.35 30.84 29.34
CA SER A 149 -20.37 31.11 30.42
C SER A 149 -19.03 30.47 30.08
N VAL A 150 -18.04 31.28 29.71
CA VAL A 150 -16.68 30.80 29.41
C VAL A 150 -15.73 31.16 30.55
N ARG A 151 -14.99 30.17 31.07
CA ARG A 151 -13.96 30.34 32.11
C ARG A 151 -12.68 29.62 31.71
N MET A 152 -11.54 30.14 32.12
CA MET A 152 -10.26 29.51 31.81
C MET A 152 -9.29 29.49 33.00
N VAL A 153 -8.58 28.39 33.12
CA VAL A 153 -7.40 28.22 33.97
C VAL A 153 -6.20 27.99 33.04
N GLY A 154 -5.10 28.68 33.32
CA GLY A 154 -3.90 28.64 32.49
C GLY A 154 -2.61 28.63 33.29
N ASP A 155 -1.53 28.50 32.57
CA ASP A 155 -0.17 28.55 33.06
C ASP A 155 0.43 29.96 32.86
N GLY A 156 0.89 30.60 33.94
CA GLY A 156 1.46 31.94 33.88
C GLY A 156 2.77 32.04 33.07
N ASP A 157 3.50 30.94 32.89
CA ASP A 157 4.70 30.93 32.03
C ASP A 157 4.33 31.02 30.54
N ASN A 158 3.09 30.69 30.16
CA ASN A 158 2.60 30.67 28.77
C ASN A 158 1.71 31.87 28.40
N ILE A 159 1.62 32.89 29.26
CA ILE A 159 0.76 34.07 29.06
C ILE A 159 0.96 34.76 27.70
N ALA A 160 2.15 34.67 27.10
CA ALA A 160 2.49 35.31 25.84
C ALA A 160 1.87 34.64 24.60
N GLU A 161 1.29 33.45 24.75
CA GLU A 161 0.67 32.72 23.64
C GLU A 161 -0.61 33.39 23.13
N ALA A 162 -0.91 33.18 21.84
CA ALA A 162 -1.97 33.91 21.15
C ALA A 162 -3.36 33.68 21.77
N GLY A 163 -3.67 32.45 22.18
CA GLY A 163 -4.95 32.12 22.81
C GLY A 163 -5.11 32.83 24.15
N TYR A 164 -4.08 32.83 25.00
CA TYR A 164 -4.08 33.55 26.27
C TYR A 164 -4.30 35.05 26.09
N GLN A 165 -3.57 35.67 25.16
CA GLN A 165 -3.71 37.10 24.87
C GLN A 165 -5.11 37.45 24.34
N GLN A 166 -5.68 36.61 23.47
CA GLN A 166 -7.02 36.82 22.92
C GLN A 166 -8.13 36.63 23.96
N MET A 167 -8.01 35.62 24.83
CA MET A 167 -8.94 35.42 25.95
C MET A 167 -8.90 36.61 26.94
N GLN A 168 -7.70 37.09 27.26
CA GLN A 168 -7.51 38.27 28.12
C GLN A 168 -8.10 39.53 27.49
N ALA A 169 -7.84 39.77 26.19
CA ALA A 169 -8.39 40.90 25.45
C ALA A 169 -9.93 40.87 25.36
N ALA A 170 -10.51 39.66 25.24
CA ALA A 170 -11.96 39.45 25.23
C ALA A 170 -12.60 39.52 26.63
N GLY A 171 -11.82 39.71 27.70
CA GLY A 171 -12.31 39.74 29.07
C GLY A 171 -12.95 38.41 29.48
N VAL A 172 -12.36 37.29 29.06
CA VAL A 172 -12.69 35.97 29.60
C VAL A 172 -12.15 35.90 31.04
N PRO A 173 -12.97 35.51 32.03
CA PRO A 173 -12.48 35.22 33.37
C PRO A 173 -11.38 34.17 33.33
N MET A 174 -10.17 34.55 33.76
CA MET A 174 -8.97 33.72 33.70
C MET A 174 -8.25 33.71 35.05
N VAL A 175 -7.83 32.52 35.50
CA VAL A 175 -6.90 32.36 36.62
C VAL A 175 -5.66 31.65 36.12
N LEU A 176 -4.50 32.23 36.37
CA LEU A 176 -3.21 31.67 35.96
C LEU A 176 -2.45 31.23 37.19
N ARG A 177 -1.83 30.05 37.14
CA ARG A 177 -0.83 29.76 38.18
C ARG A 177 0.36 30.72 38.04
N PRO A 178 1.04 31.11 39.13
CA PRO A 178 2.11 32.10 39.06
C PRO A 178 3.30 31.62 38.22
N PRO A 179 3.92 32.47 37.37
CA PRO A 179 5.09 32.11 36.57
C PRO A 179 6.26 31.57 37.42
N SER A 180 7.09 30.71 36.85
CA SER A 180 8.28 30.12 37.48
C SER A 180 8.01 29.30 38.75
N SER A 181 6.79 28.77 38.89
CA SER A 181 6.41 27.74 39.88
C SER A 181 6.17 26.38 39.21
N ASN A 182 5.71 25.37 39.95
CA ASN A 182 5.23 24.09 39.40
C ASN A 182 4.13 24.35 38.35
N ILE A 183 4.00 23.46 37.37
CA ILE A 183 3.19 23.72 36.17
C ILE A 183 1.73 23.29 36.32
N MET A 184 0.81 24.05 35.72
CA MET A 184 -0.58 23.66 35.52
C MET A 184 -0.65 22.90 34.21
N HIS A 185 -0.40 21.60 34.22
CA HIS A 185 -0.14 20.82 33.01
C HIS A 185 -1.40 20.13 32.47
N ASN A 186 -2.59 20.57 32.87
CA ASN A 186 -3.84 20.06 32.31
C ASN A 186 -4.07 20.50 30.86
N LYS A 187 -4.80 19.66 30.12
CA LYS A 187 -5.32 19.93 28.77
C LYS A 187 -6.73 19.38 28.70
N PHE A 188 -7.68 20.08 29.31
CA PHE A 188 -9.07 19.65 29.22
C PHE A 188 -10.04 20.80 29.01
N VAL A 189 -11.16 20.48 28.37
CA VAL A 189 -12.31 21.37 28.18
C VAL A 189 -13.58 20.63 28.63
N VAL A 190 -14.37 21.27 29.49
CA VAL A 190 -15.70 20.79 29.89
C VAL A 190 -16.75 21.66 29.22
N VAL A 191 -17.67 21.05 28.46
CA VAL A 191 -18.76 21.75 27.78
C VAL A 191 -20.11 21.33 28.37
N ASP A 192 -20.92 22.32 28.75
CA ASP A 192 -22.29 22.20 29.27
C ASP A 192 -22.45 21.20 30.44
N GLY A 193 -21.37 20.95 31.20
CA GLY A 193 -21.36 19.96 32.29
C GLY A 193 -21.64 18.52 31.82
N ARG A 194 -21.39 18.23 30.54
CA ARG A 194 -21.76 16.97 29.89
C ARG A 194 -20.62 16.31 29.12
N TYR A 195 -19.81 17.12 28.45
CA TYR A 195 -18.72 16.63 27.60
C TYR A 195 -17.37 17.00 28.20
N VAL A 196 -16.41 16.08 28.14
CA VAL A 196 -15.02 16.30 28.50
C VAL A 196 -14.14 16.00 27.30
N TRP A 197 -13.40 17.00 26.84
CA TRP A 197 -12.27 16.83 25.93
C TRP A 197 -10.98 16.84 26.74
N THR A 198 -10.09 15.87 26.54
CA THR A 198 -8.78 15.81 27.23
C THR A 198 -7.82 14.85 26.52
N GLY A 199 -6.56 14.77 26.94
CA GLY A 199 -5.57 13.85 26.38
C GLY A 199 -4.15 14.36 26.60
N SER A 200 -3.25 14.01 25.69
CA SER A 200 -1.88 14.53 25.68
C SER A 200 -1.73 15.86 24.94
N THR A 201 -2.70 16.18 24.08
CA THR A 201 -2.69 17.28 23.12
C THR A 201 -2.89 18.64 23.78
N ASN A 202 -1.90 19.54 23.66
CA ASN A 202 -2.11 20.97 23.86
C ASN A 202 -3.01 21.54 22.76
N VAL A 203 -3.77 22.60 23.05
CA VAL A 203 -4.65 23.22 22.04
C VAL A 203 -3.83 24.20 21.18
N THR A 204 -2.84 23.65 20.46
CA THR A 204 -1.87 24.43 19.67
C THR A 204 -1.69 23.90 18.26
N ASP A 205 -1.23 24.76 17.36
CA ASP A 205 -0.88 24.38 15.99
C ASP A 205 0.19 23.27 15.97
N ASN A 206 1.19 23.34 16.86
CA ASN A 206 2.23 22.31 16.94
C ASN A 206 1.65 20.95 17.33
N ASP A 207 0.76 20.90 18.32
CA ASP A 207 0.26 19.63 18.86
C ASP A 207 -0.75 18.94 17.95
N PHE A 208 -1.54 19.71 17.21
CA PHE A 208 -2.47 19.17 16.22
C PHE A 208 -1.81 18.82 14.88
N VAL A 209 -0.75 19.54 14.47
CA VAL A 209 -0.20 19.45 13.10
C VAL A 209 1.17 18.76 13.04
N ARG A 210 2.00 18.89 14.08
CA ARG A 210 3.43 18.47 14.04
C ARG A 210 3.79 17.35 15.00
N ASN A 211 3.18 17.32 16.18
CA ASN A 211 3.51 16.34 17.21
C ASN A 211 2.59 15.12 17.11
N ASN A 212 3.08 13.93 17.47
CA ASN A 212 2.23 12.76 17.66
C ASN A 212 1.54 12.84 19.03
N ASN A 213 0.22 12.86 19.01
CA ASN A 213 -0.62 13.15 20.16
C ASN A 213 -1.89 12.31 20.14
N ASN A 214 -2.54 12.22 21.29
CA ASN A 214 -3.88 11.69 21.39
C ASN A 214 -4.80 12.63 22.15
N ALA A 215 -6.06 12.68 21.72
CA ALA A 215 -7.15 13.33 22.44
C ALA A 215 -8.36 12.40 22.54
N LEU A 216 -9.19 12.66 23.55
CA LEU A 216 -10.43 11.97 23.84
C LEU A 216 -11.55 13.00 23.91
N LEU A 217 -12.71 12.66 23.36
CA LEU A 217 -13.95 13.41 23.60
C LEU A 217 -15.02 12.47 24.13
N LEU A 218 -15.38 12.68 25.39
CA LEU A 218 -16.17 11.77 26.19
C LEU A 218 -17.44 12.46 26.70
N GLU A 219 -18.58 11.82 26.52
CA GLU A 219 -19.87 12.26 27.03
C GLU A 219 -20.22 11.53 28.33
N SER A 220 -20.05 12.19 29.47
CA SER A 220 -20.49 11.72 30.78
C SER A 220 -20.66 12.92 31.71
N ALA A 221 -21.87 13.11 32.23
CA ALA A 221 -22.16 14.16 33.20
C ALA A 221 -21.43 13.93 34.53
N GLU A 222 -21.24 12.68 34.93
CA GLU A 222 -20.48 12.29 36.12
C GLU A 222 -19.02 12.70 36.00
N MET A 223 -18.39 12.37 34.86
CA MET A 223 -17.01 12.75 34.58
C MET A 223 -16.86 14.27 34.44
N ALA A 224 -17.77 14.93 33.72
CA ALA A 224 -17.78 16.38 33.57
C ALA A 224 -17.91 17.10 34.93
N THR A 225 -18.70 16.55 35.86
CA THR A 225 -18.81 17.07 37.24
C THR A 225 -17.47 16.98 37.97
N ALA A 226 -16.76 15.86 37.86
CA ALA A 226 -15.45 15.70 38.49
C ALA A 226 -14.39 16.65 37.92
N TYR A 227 -14.32 16.78 36.59
CA TYR A 227 -13.43 17.72 35.91
C TYR A 227 -13.76 19.19 36.23
N THR A 228 -15.05 19.52 36.39
CA THR A 228 -15.47 20.86 36.84
C THR A 228 -15.03 21.10 38.29
N GLY A 229 -15.09 20.08 39.15
CA GLY A 229 -14.58 20.15 40.52
C GLY A 229 -13.08 20.43 40.58
N GLU A 230 -12.29 19.71 39.78
CA GLU A 230 -10.86 19.96 39.59
C GLU A 230 -10.59 21.39 39.07
N PHE A 231 -11.34 21.81 38.05
CA PHE A 231 -11.26 23.16 37.51
C PHE A 231 -11.54 24.23 38.57
N ASP A 232 -12.58 24.05 39.39
CA ASP A 232 -13.00 25.01 40.41
C ASP A 232 -12.01 25.11 41.57
N GLU A 233 -11.22 24.07 41.87
CA GLU A 233 -10.12 24.19 42.83
C GLU A 233 -9.10 25.25 42.40
N MET A 234 -8.76 25.25 41.10
CA MET A 234 -7.83 26.20 40.49
C MET A 234 -8.50 27.55 40.22
N PHE A 235 -9.71 27.57 39.67
CA PHE A 235 -10.38 28.78 39.25
C PHE A 235 -11.02 29.57 40.40
N VAL A 236 -11.84 28.89 41.22
CA VAL A 236 -12.54 29.52 42.35
C VAL A 236 -11.63 29.56 43.57
N GLY A 237 -10.99 28.44 43.87
CA GLY A 237 -10.11 28.30 45.02
C GLY A 237 -8.74 28.97 44.86
N GLN A 238 -8.28 29.21 43.63
CA GLN A 238 -6.92 29.67 43.33
C GLN A 238 -5.84 28.76 43.93
N ARG A 239 -6.12 27.45 43.97
CA ARG A 239 -5.23 26.42 44.52
C ARG A 239 -4.65 25.60 43.37
N PHE A 240 -3.34 25.45 43.37
CA PHE A 240 -2.57 24.71 42.35
C PHE A 240 -1.62 23.73 43.01
N GLY A 241 -1.26 22.66 42.32
CA GLY A 241 -0.37 21.61 42.80
C GLY A 241 -0.78 21.10 44.18
N GLY A 242 0.17 20.99 45.10
CA GLY A 242 -0.08 20.49 46.46
C GLY A 242 -0.98 21.37 47.35
N ALA A 243 -1.37 22.56 46.92
CA ALA A 243 -2.34 23.39 47.64
C ALA A 243 -3.80 22.97 47.39
N LYS A 244 -4.04 22.15 46.37
CA LYS A 244 -5.35 21.57 46.04
C LYS A 244 -5.82 20.58 47.11
N THR A 245 -7.00 20.03 46.91
CA THR A 245 -7.50 18.91 47.70
C THR A 245 -8.02 17.82 46.78
N ARG A 246 -8.20 16.60 47.29
CA ARG A 246 -8.82 15.55 46.46
C ARG A 246 -10.26 15.96 46.10
N VAL A 247 -10.59 15.95 44.81
CA VAL A 247 -11.97 16.18 44.33
C VAL A 247 -12.90 15.12 44.95
N ALA A 248 -13.96 15.58 45.62
CA ALA A 248 -14.91 14.73 46.33
C ALA A 248 -15.98 14.14 45.38
N SER A 249 -15.55 13.42 44.35
CA SER A 249 -16.42 12.75 43.37
C SER A 249 -16.07 11.26 43.20
N SER A 250 -16.92 10.53 42.49
CA SER A 250 -16.49 9.25 41.89
C SER A 250 -15.26 9.51 41.02
N ASN A 251 -14.36 8.52 40.95
CA ASN A 251 -13.23 8.49 40.02
C ASN A 251 -13.46 7.49 38.88
N THR A 252 -14.68 6.97 38.76
CA THR A 252 -15.10 6.04 37.72
C THR A 252 -16.45 6.42 37.11
N THR A 253 -16.65 6.03 35.86
CA THR A 253 -17.92 6.10 35.13
C THR A 253 -17.99 4.96 34.10
N THR A 254 -19.16 4.76 33.49
CA THR A 254 -19.34 3.85 32.37
C THR A 254 -19.92 4.61 31.19
N ILE A 255 -19.24 4.59 30.04
CA ILE A 255 -19.67 5.25 28.80
C ILE A 255 -19.83 4.17 27.74
N ASN A 256 -21.05 3.99 27.20
CA ASN A 256 -21.35 2.94 26.21
C ASN A 256 -20.90 1.53 26.66
N GLY A 257 -21.00 1.21 27.95
CA GLY A 257 -20.54 -0.08 28.51
C GLY A 257 -19.03 -0.19 28.73
N THR A 258 -18.24 0.82 28.35
CA THR A 258 -16.80 0.91 28.67
C THR A 258 -16.62 1.53 30.05
N ASN A 259 -15.92 0.83 30.94
CA ASN A 259 -15.53 1.38 32.24
C ASN A 259 -14.37 2.37 32.06
N VAL A 260 -14.53 3.56 32.59
CA VAL A 260 -13.56 4.67 32.51
C VAL A 260 -13.21 5.11 33.92
N GLU A 261 -11.92 5.15 34.24
CA GLU A 261 -11.40 5.76 35.46
C GLU A 261 -10.70 7.08 35.13
N TYR A 262 -10.75 8.04 36.05
CA TYR A 262 -10.13 9.35 35.89
C TYR A 262 -9.59 9.87 37.23
N TYR A 263 -8.41 10.49 37.19
CA TYR A 263 -7.65 10.90 38.36
C TYR A 263 -6.95 12.24 38.11
N PHE A 264 -6.71 12.99 39.19
CA PHE A 264 -6.10 14.33 39.17
C PHE A 264 -4.87 14.41 40.09
N GLY A 265 -3.74 14.83 39.50
CA GLY A 265 -2.49 15.06 40.20
C GLY A 265 -2.50 16.40 40.96
N PRO A 266 -1.75 16.52 42.07
CA PRO A 266 -0.88 15.49 42.67
C PRO A 266 -1.59 14.61 43.71
N HIS A 267 -2.79 14.96 44.18
CA HIS A 267 -3.45 14.30 45.31
C HIS A 267 -3.92 12.86 45.04
N ASP A 268 -4.06 12.47 43.77
CA ASP A 268 -4.43 11.11 43.40
C ASP A 268 -3.28 10.09 43.32
N GLN A 269 -2.03 10.55 43.46
CA GLN A 269 -0.82 9.71 43.37
C GLN A 269 -0.83 8.93 42.05
N LEU A 270 -0.76 9.65 40.93
CA LEU A 270 -1.00 9.11 39.60
C LEU A 270 -0.07 7.95 39.27
N MET A 271 1.21 8.02 39.66
CA MET A 271 2.14 6.92 39.43
C MET A 271 1.73 5.65 40.19
N SER A 272 1.21 5.77 41.42
CA SER A 272 0.69 4.61 42.15
C SER A 272 -0.49 3.94 41.44
N ARG A 273 -1.32 4.72 40.74
CA ARG A 273 -2.41 4.18 39.90
C ARG A 273 -1.85 3.41 38.71
N VAL A 274 -0.87 3.97 38.01
CA VAL A 274 -0.18 3.31 36.88
C VAL A 274 0.45 1.98 37.32
N LEU A 275 1.19 1.98 38.44
CA LEU A 275 1.82 0.76 38.97
C LEU A 275 0.80 -0.31 39.34
N ALA A 276 -0.32 0.07 39.97
CA ALA A 276 -1.39 -0.86 40.31
C ALA A 276 -2.07 -1.48 39.07
N LYS A 277 -2.21 -0.73 37.97
CA LYS A 277 -2.69 -1.29 36.70
C LYS A 277 -1.66 -2.23 36.07
N LEU A 278 -0.37 -1.91 36.15
CA LEU A 278 0.69 -2.84 35.71
C LEU A 278 0.76 -4.13 36.54
N ASP A 279 0.19 -4.19 37.74
CA ASP A 279 0.04 -5.44 38.51
C ASP A 279 -0.97 -6.40 37.88
N THR A 280 -1.88 -5.92 37.03
CA THR A 280 -2.90 -6.75 36.36
C THR A 280 -2.47 -7.27 35.00
N ALA A 281 -1.31 -6.86 34.48
CA ALA A 281 -0.82 -7.24 33.15
C ALA A 281 -0.53 -8.75 33.06
N GLN A 282 -1.11 -9.42 32.07
CA GLN A 282 -0.97 -10.87 31.88
C GLN A 282 -0.28 -11.24 30.57
N ARG A 283 -0.37 -10.40 29.54
CA ARG A 283 -0.14 -10.78 28.15
C ARG A 283 0.80 -9.84 27.42
N SER A 284 0.68 -8.54 27.60
CA SER A 284 1.61 -7.57 27.01
C SER A 284 1.53 -6.20 27.67
N VAL A 285 2.64 -5.46 27.59
CA VAL A 285 2.68 -4.04 27.92
C VAL A 285 3.35 -3.28 26.78
N ARG A 286 2.71 -2.22 26.30
CA ARG A 286 3.28 -1.28 25.34
C ARG A 286 3.17 0.14 25.88
N PHE A 287 4.11 1.01 25.54
CA PHE A 287 3.98 2.42 25.87
C PHE A 287 4.56 3.36 24.82
N MET A 288 4.01 4.57 24.79
CA MET A 288 4.47 5.71 24.00
C MET A 288 4.59 6.89 24.96
N ILE A 289 5.79 7.45 25.12
CA ILE A 289 6.04 8.44 26.17
C ILE A 289 6.97 9.57 25.71
N PHE A 290 6.55 10.80 25.97
CA PHE A 290 7.40 11.98 25.78
C PHE A 290 8.55 11.99 26.80
N THR A 291 8.25 12.03 28.11
CA THR A 291 9.30 12.07 29.15
C THR A 291 9.10 10.98 30.20
N PHE A 292 10.15 10.19 30.45
CA PHE A 292 10.15 9.11 31.44
C PHE A 292 11.48 9.02 32.19
N SER A 293 11.47 9.42 33.48
CA SER A 293 12.64 9.39 34.36
C SER A 293 12.48 8.59 35.66
N ARG A 294 11.30 8.00 35.91
CA ARG A 294 11.00 7.30 37.17
C ARG A 294 11.60 5.88 37.29
N ASP A 295 12.32 5.63 38.39
CA ASP A 295 12.97 4.34 38.64
C ASP A 295 12.02 3.21 39.06
N ASP A 296 10.97 3.51 39.81
CA ASP A 296 9.98 2.52 40.26
C ASP A 296 9.16 1.95 39.09
N LEU A 297 8.75 2.81 38.15
CA LEU A 297 8.11 2.37 36.92
C LEU A 297 9.05 1.54 36.04
N LYS A 298 10.32 1.96 35.86
CA LYS A 298 11.32 1.11 35.18
C LYS A 298 11.40 -0.26 35.84
N THR A 299 11.55 -0.29 37.17
CA THR A 299 11.69 -1.54 37.94
C THR A 299 10.48 -2.45 37.75
N LYS A 300 9.27 -1.88 37.72
CA LYS A 300 8.03 -2.62 37.45
C LYS A 300 8.01 -3.21 36.04
N LEU A 301 8.37 -2.43 35.02
CA LEU A 301 8.42 -2.90 33.63
C LEU A 301 9.46 -4.01 33.42
N VAL A 302 10.65 -3.86 34.01
CA VAL A 302 11.69 -4.91 34.00
C VAL A 302 11.19 -6.17 34.72
N SER A 303 10.53 -6.02 35.86
CA SER A 303 9.93 -7.15 36.59
C SER A 303 8.93 -7.92 35.73
N LEU A 304 8.02 -7.23 35.04
CA LEU A 304 7.07 -7.85 34.11
C LEU A 304 7.78 -8.61 32.98
N LYS A 305 8.79 -8.00 32.36
CA LYS A 305 9.62 -8.65 31.32
C LYS A 305 10.28 -9.92 31.84
N THR A 306 10.89 -9.87 33.02
CA THR A 306 11.52 -11.04 33.65
C THR A 306 10.51 -12.11 34.07
N GLY A 307 9.27 -11.70 34.39
CA GLY A 307 8.14 -12.59 34.66
C GLY A 307 7.49 -13.20 33.41
N GLY A 308 8.00 -12.88 32.22
CA GLY A 308 7.54 -13.45 30.95
C GLY A 308 6.47 -12.63 30.21
N VAL A 309 6.03 -11.48 30.76
CA VAL A 309 5.14 -10.55 30.06
C VAL A 309 5.97 -9.70 29.10
N PRO A 310 5.77 -9.77 27.77
CA PRO A 310 6.46 -8.91 26.81
C PRO A 310 6.17 -7.43 27.10
N VAL A 311 7.24 -6.63 27.09
CA VAL A 311 7.16 -5.17 27.26
C VAL A 311 7.82 -4.52 26.06
N TYR A 312 7.22 -3.45 25.53
CA TYR A 312 7.72 -2.68 24.39
C TYR A 312 7.58 -1.18 24.67
N GLY A 313 8.58 -0.38 24.30
CA GLY A 313 8.59 1.06 24.58
C GLY A 313 8.95 1.92 23.39
N LEU A 314 8.18 2.99 23.17
CA LEU A 314 8.50 4.05 22.22
C LEU A 314 8.70 5.35 22.98
N PHE A 315 9.89 5.95 22.85
CA PHE A 315 10.24 7.23 23.44
C PHE A 315 10.31 8.29 22.37
N ASP A 316 10.04 9.54 22.75
CA ASP A 316 10.46 10.67 21.96
C ASP A 316 11.98 10.63 21.73
N ASN A 317 12.44 10.96 20.53
CA ASN A 317 13.86 10.86 20.19
C ASN A 317 14.75 11.94 20.84
N PHE A 318 14.19 13.09 21.23
CA PHE A 318 14.97 14.11 21.93
C PHE A 318 15.02 13.82 23.44
N GLN A 319 13.92 13.34 24.01
CA GLN A 319 13.87 12.99 25.43
C GLN A 319 14.52 11.63 25.72
N GLY A 320 14.29 10.63 24.88
CA GLY A 320 15.04 9.37 24.88
C GLY A 320 16.49 9.64 24.49
N GLY A 321 17.44 9.23 25.34
CA GLY A 321 18.85 9.62 25.21
C GLY A 321 19.26 10.83 26.05
N ASN A 322 18.33 11.48 26.76
CA ASN A 322 18.71 12.40 27.84
C ASN A 322 19.25 11.59 29.05
N GLN A 323 20.15 12.18 29.86
CA GLN A 323 20.82 11.46 30.96
C GLN A 323 19.90 10.96 32.10
N PHE A 324 18.66 11.44 32.15
CA PHE A 324 17.66 11.06 33.15
C PHE A 324 16.61 10.10 32.60
N SER A 325 16.65 9.85 31.29
CA SER A 325 15.70 8.99 30.60
C SER A 325 15.96 7.53 30.95
N GLN A 326 14.88 6.75 30.98
CA GLN A 326 14.93 5.32 31.28
C GLN A 326 15.06 4.45 30.03
N ASP A 327 15.15 5.04 28.83
CA ASP A 327 15.20 4.31 27.55
C ASP A 327 16.42 3.38 27.46
N GLU A 328 17.62 3.87 27.73
CA GLU A 328 18.85 3.05 27.70
C GLU A 328 18.83 1.96 28.78
N ALA A 329 18.31 2.27 29.97
CA ALA A 329 18.24 1.32 31.08
C ALA A 329 17.24 0.18 30.81
N LEU A 330 16.10 0.47 30.18
CA LEU A 330 15.13 -0.54 29.74
C LEU A 330 15.69 -1.37 28.58
N ALA A 331 16.32 -0.73 27.60
CA ALA A 331 16.97 -1.39 26.48
C ALA A 331 18.06 -2.37 26.94
N ALA A 332 18.91 -1.94 27.88
CA ALA A 332 19.95 -2.77 28.50
C ALA A 332 19.37 -3.93 29.33
N ALA A 333 18.15 -3.80 29.85
CA ALA A 333 17.40 -4.87 30.52
C ALA A 333 16.71 -5.84 29.54
N GLY A 334 16.92 -5.69 28.23
CA GLY A 334 16.37 -6.58 27.20
C GLY A 334 14.92 -6.30 26.83
N ILE A 335 14.41 -5.11 27.17
CA ILE A 335 13.12 -4.60 26.68
C ILE A 335 13.36 -3.95 25.31
N PRO A 336 12.67 -4.35 24.24
CA PRO A 336 12.72 -3.64 22.98
C PRO A 336 12.23 -2.20 23.14
N VAL A 337 13.11 -1.25 22.84
CA VAL A 337 12.85 0.20 22.93
C VAL A 337 13.18 0.85 21.59
N TRP A 338 12.34 1.80 21.17
CA TRP A 338 12.53 2.62 19.98
C TRP A 338 12.55 4.10 20.35
N LEU A 339 13.32 4.87 19.58
CA LEU A 339 13.32 6.33 19.57
C LEU A 339 12.54 6.79 18.34
N ASP A 340 11.55 7.65 18.58
CA ASP A 340 10.59 8.11 17.58
C ASP A 340 11.24 8.69 16.31
N GLY A 341 10.56 8.45 15.19
CA GLY A 341 11.03 8.78 13.85
C GLY A 341 10.40 10.01 13.21
N ASN A 342 9.65 10.83 13.95
CA ASN A 342 8.95 12.02 13.44
C ASN A 342 9.92 13.17 13.05
N ASN A 343 10.83 12.89 12.12
CA ASN A 343 11.80 13.81 11.55
C ASN A 343 11.56 13.97 10.04
N ASN A 344 10.46 14.62 9.69
CA ASN A 344 9.89 14.54 8.33
C ASN A 344 10.50 15.56 7.34
N GLY A 345 11.76 15.97 7.52
CA GLY A 345 12.46 16.89 6.60
C GLY A 345 11.91 18.33 6.53
N ASN A 346 10.82 18.65 7.24
CA ASN A 346 10.10 19.95 7.21
C ASN A 346 9.97 20.59 8.62
N ASN A 347 11.04 20.62 9.43
CA ASN A 347 10.98 20.96 10.87
C ASN A 347 10.08 19.99 11.69
N GLY A 348 10.49 18.71 11.80
CA GLY A 348 9.74 17.65 12.49
C GLY A 348 9.26 18.00 13.92
N GLY A 349 8.20 17.32 14.36
CA GLY A 349 7.65 17.45 15.71
C GLY A 349 8.20 16.40 16.69
N ILE A 350 7.53 16.25 17.82
CA ILE A 350 7.91 15.32 18.90
C ILE A 350 6.86 14.21 19.10
N LEU A 351 7.27 13.10 19.70
CA LEU A 351 6.34 12.11 20.24
C LEU A 351 5.78 12.65 21.56
N HIS A 352 4.59 13.25 21.52
CA HIS A 352 3.98 13.90 22.67
C HIS A 352 2.92 13.02 23.37
N HIS A 353 2.81 11.74 23.01
CA HIS A 353 2.00 10.77 23.75
C HIS A 353 2.47 10.60 25.21
N LYS A 354 1.50 10.29 26.08
CA LYS A 354 1.71 9.71 27.41
C LYS A 354 0.75 8.55 27.53
N VAL A 355 1.15 7.41 27.01
CA VAL A 355 0.26 6.26 26.80
C VAL A 355 0.91 5.00 27.36
N LEU A 356 0.13 4.23 28.11
CA LEU A 356 0.42 2.84 28.47
C LEU A 356 -0.74 1.97 27.99
N ILE A 357 -0.42 0.86 27.32
CA ILE A 357 -1.38 -0.13 26.83
C ILE A 357 -1.07 -1.44 27.54
N ILE A 358 -2.06 -2.02 28.20
CA ILE A 358 -1.94 -3.29 28.89
C ILE A 358 -2.87 -4.28 28.21
N ASP A 359 -2.34 -5.45 27.89
CA ASP A 359 -3.07 -6.62 27.36
C ASP A 359 -3.89 -6.33 26.09
N GLY A 360 -3.51 -5.33 25.29
CA GLY A 360 -4.23 -4.87 24.10
C GLY A 360 -4.40 -5.89 22.96
N ASP A 361 -3.77 -7.07 23.09
CA ASP A 361 -3.84 -8.18 22.16
C ASP A 361 -4.80 -9.30 22.60
N THR A 362 -5.54 -9.13 23.70
CA THR A 362 -6.26 -10.22 24.38
C THR A 362 -7.57 -9.79 25.06
N ASP A 363 -8.26 -10.75 25.67
CA ASP A 363 -9.55 -10.66 26.35
C ASP A 363 -9.48 -10.57 27.90
N SER A 364 -8.30 -10.41 28.51
CA SER A 364 -8.15 -10.36 29.99
C SER A 364 -8.92 -9.18 30.61
N ASP A 365 -8.35 -7.99 30.48
CA ASP A 365 -8.92 -6.67 30.77
C ASP A 365 -8.08 -5.65 29.97
N PRO A 366 -8.16 -5.70 28.63
CA PRO A 366 -7.36 -4.83 27.77
C PRO A 366 -7.67 -3.36 28.09
N MET A 367 -6.63 -2.58 28.40
CA MET A 367 -6.81 -1.20 28.83
C MET A 367 -5.76 -0.25 28.29
N VAL A 368 -6.12 1.03 28.26
CA VAL A 368 -5.26 2.15 27.89
C VAL A 368 -5.23 3.16 29.02
N ILE A 369 -4.05 3.61 29.40
CA ILE A 369 -3.85 4.75 30.31
C ILE A 369 -3.32 5.91 29.48
N THR A 370 -3.95 7.08 29.57
CA THR A 370 -3.45 8.31 28.95
C THR A 370 -3.85 9.58 29.71
N GLY A 371 -3.50 10.76 29.18
CA GLY A 371 -3.73 12.07 29.78
C GLY A 371 -2.52 12.99 29.59
N SER A 372 -2.38 13.94 30.50
CA SER A 372 -1.28 14.93 30.48
C SER A 372 0.00 14.43 31.16
N PHE A 373 -0.11 13.38 31.99
CA PHE A 373 0.89 12.94 32.95
C PHE A 373 2.18 12.36 32.35
N ASN A 374 3.28 13.12 32.40
CA ASN A 374 4.63 12.61 32.14
C ASN A 374 5.14 11.73 33.30
N TRP A 375 6.00 10.74 33.02
CA TRP A 375 6.48 9.79 34.04
C TRP A 375 7.73 10.29 34.76
N THR A 376 7.57 11.40 35.48
CA THR A 376 8.62 12.06 36.27
C THR A 376 8.19 12.23 37.73
N ALA A 377 9.14 12.41 38.66
CA ALA A 377 8.81 12.67 40.06
C ALA A 377 8.03 14.00 40.23
N GLN A 378 8.42 15.03 39.47
CA GLN A 378 7.78 16.36 39.50
C GLN A 378 6.31 16.29 39.06
N ALA A 379 6.01 15.56 37.98
CA ALA A 379 4.64 15.41 37.50
C ALA A 379 3.73 14.75 38.55
N ASP A 380 4.26 13.83 39.36
CA ASP A 380 3.47 13.06 40.33
C ASP A 380 3.29 13.81 41.66
N ALA A 381 4.31 14.57 42.08
CA ALA A 381 4.32 15.23 43.39
C ALA A 381 3.74 16.65 43.38
N ASP A 382 3.83 17.35 42.25
CA ASP A 382 3.79 18.81 42.25
C ASP A 382 2.91 19.44 41.16
N ASN A 383 2.86 18.84 39.97
CA ASN A 383 2.12 19.41 38.84
C ASN A 383 0.61 19.14 38.92
N ASP A 384 -0.18 20.03 38.33
CA ASP A 384 -1.58 19.73 38.03
C ASP A 384 -1.64 18.89 36.75
N GLU A 385 -2.07 17.63 36.89
CA GLU A 385 -2.09 16.64 35.81
C GLU A 385 -3.44 15.90 35.84
N ASN A 386 -3.82 15.28 34.74
CA ASN A 386 -4.92 14.33 34.70
C ASN A 386 -4.50 13.02 34.04
N LEU A 387 -5.12 11.93 34.50
CA LEU A 387 -4.90 10.56 34.04
C LEU A 387 -6.25 9.88 33.84
N ILE A 388 -6.42 9.21 32.70
CA ILE A 388 -7.59 8.42 32.36
C ILE A 388 -7.18 6.99 32.12
N VAL A 389 -7.98 6.04 32.59
CA VAL A 389 -7.87 4.61 32.30
C VAL A 389 -9.13 4.17 31.55
N LEU A 390 -8.95 3.62 30.34
CA LEU A 390 -10.01 3.08 29.50
C LEU A 390 -9.95 1.56 29.52
N HIS A 391 -10.92 0.89 30.13
CA HIS A 391 -11.05 -0.57 30.10
C HIS A 391 -11.81 -1.00 28.84
N SER A 392 -11.09 -1.09 27.71
CA SER A 392 -11.67 -1.33 26.40
C SER A 392 -10.69 -2.01 25.44
N ALA A 393 -11.07 -3.20 24.97
CA ALA A 393 -10.36 -3.92 23.92
C ALA A 393 -10.25 -3.09 22.63
N ARG A 394 -11.33 -2.36 22.28
CA ARG A 394 -11.34 -1.52 21.09
C ARG A 394 -10.38 -0.34 21.23
N ALA A 395 -10.36 0.34 22.37
CA ALA A 395 -9.40 1.42 22.61
C ALA A 395 -7.97 0.88 22.61
N ALA A 396 -7.70 -0.21 23.34
CA ALA A 396 -6.37 -0.83 23.40
C ALA A 396 -5.86 -1.25 22.02
N ARG A 397 -6.74 -1.77 21.16
CA ARG A 397 -6.43 -2.08 19.76
C ARG A 397 -6.03 -0.82 18.98
N LEU A 398 -6.83 0.25 19.04
CA LEU A 398 -6.57 1.50 18.32
C LEU A 398 -5.24 2.13 18.73
N PHE A 399 -4.94 2.19 20.03
CA PHE A 399 -3.67 2.70 20.53
C PHE A 399 -2.49 1.77 20.18
N THR A 400 -2.71 0.46 20.04
CA THR A 400 -1.65 -0.46 19.59
C THR A 400 -1.40 -0.33 18.08
N GLU A 401 -2.43 -0.07 17.28
CA GLU A 401 -2.30 0.28 15.86
C GLU A 401 -1.45 1.55 15.69
N GLU A 402 -1.72 2.58 16.50
CA GLU A 402 -0.89 3.80 16.53
C GLU A 402 0.56 3.49 16.94
N PHE A 403 0.77 2.76 18.03
CA PHE A 403 2.11 2.32 18.44
C PHE A 403 2.86 1.61 17.29
N CYS A 404 2.20 0.67 16.61
CA CYS A 404 2.80 -0.08 15.52
C CYS A 404 3.06 0.76 14.26
N SER A 405 2.24 1.79 14.01
CA SER A 405 2.47 2.78 12.97
C SER A 405 3.73 3.59 13.27
N LEU A 406 3.84 4.17 14.47
CA LEU A 406 4.99 4.98 14.86
C LEU A 406 6.29 4.18 14.91
N VAL A 407 6.25 2.94 15.43
CA VAL A 407 7.41 2.04 15.44
C VAL A 407 7.91 1.70 14.03
N SER A 408 7.06 1.79 12.99
CA SER A 408 7.51 1.58 11.61
C SER A 408 8.41 2.70 11.08
N LEU A 409 8.36 3.88 11.70
CA LEU A 409 9.17 5.05 11.37
C LEU A 409 10.33 5.24 12.38
N ALA A 410 10.20 4.67 13.57
CA ALA A 410 11.14 4.81 14.67
C ALA A 410 12.44 4.01 14.48
N THR A 411 13.49 4.40 15.18
CA THR A 411 14.78 3.70 15.20
C THR A 411 14.93 2.92 16.52
N PRO A 412 15.32 1.63 16.52
CA PRO A 412 15.62 0.92 17.75
C PRO A 412 16.69 1.65 18.59
N SER A 413 16.53 1.65 19.92
CA SER A 413 17.51 2.25 20.83
C SER A 413 18.90 1.60 20.61
N PRO A 414 19.99 2.39 20.49
CA PRO A 414 21.33 1.85 20.33
C PRO A 414 21.80 0.94 21.48
N ALA A 415 21.20 1.09 22.67
CA ALA A 415 21.49 0.27 23.84
C ALA A 415 20.82 -1.12 23.80
N PHE A 416 19.87 -1.35 22.88
CA PHE A 416 19.16 -2.63 22.79
C PHE A 416 19.99 -3.68 22.04
N VAL A 417 20.20 -4.83 22.68
CA VAL A 417 20.87 -5.99 22.08
C VAL A 417 19.88 -7.14 21.97
N GLY A 418 19.35 -7.38 20.77
CA GLY A 418 18.36 -8.43 20.51
C GLY A 418 17.65 -8.24 19.17
N THR A 419 16.62 -9.04 18.93
CA THR A 419 15.72 -8.84 17.78
C THR A 419 14.73 -7.73 18.09
N SER A 420 14.67 -6.70 17.24
CA SER A 420 13.76 -5.55 17.38
C SER A 420 12.34 -5.89 16.92
N ASP A 421 11.77 -7.00 17.41
CA ASP A 421 10.36 -7.31 17.19
C ASP A 421 9.51 -6.51 18.17
N ALA A 422 8.58 -5.72 17.65
CA ALA A 422 7.64 -4.88 18.42
C ALA A 422 6.33 -5.60 18.77
N GLY A 423 6.19 -6.88 18.41
CA GLY A 423 4.92 -7.58 18.50
C GLY A 423 3.86 -6.97 17.58
N CYS A 424 4.29 -6.34 16.48
CA CYS A 424 3.45 -5.68 15.49
C CYS A 424 3.24 -6.53 14.22
N GLY A 425 3.77 -7.76 14.18
CA GLY A 425 3.67 -8.64 13.03
C GLY A 425 2.22 -8.99 12.66
N ALA A 426 2.05 -9.52 11.45
CA ALA A 426 0.82 -10.21 11.07
C ALA A 426 0.60 -11.42 11.97
N LYS A 427 -0.66 -11.72 12.28
CA LYS A 427 -1.04 -12.89 13.07
C LYS A 427 -2.38 -13.42 12.56
N LEU A 428 -2.31 -14.51 11.80
CA LEU A 428 -3.45 -15.06 11.07
C LEU A 428 -4.09 -16.19 11.86
N ILE A 429 -5.40 -16.14 12.00
CA ILE A 429 -6.20 -17.19 12.63
C ILE A 429 -7.40 -17.55 11.76
N VAL A 430 -7.88 -18.77 11.92
CA VAL A 430 -9.25 -19.16 11.54
C VAL A 430 -10.16 -18.76 12.70
N ASN A 431 -11.18 -17.93 12.45
CA ASN A 431 -12.02 -17.35 13.50
C ASN A 431 -13.40 -18.02 13.59
N GLU A 432 -14.05 -18.21 12.44
CA GLU A 432 -15.40 -18.77 12.34
C GLU A 432 -15.49 -19.80 11.20
N VAL A 433 -16.27 -20.85 11.38
CA VAL A 433 -16.52 -21.90 10.38
C VAL A 433 -18.01 -22.26 10.36
N MET A 434 -18.60 -22.34 9.18
CA MET A 434 -19.96 -22.85 8.96
C MET A 434 -19.91 -24.24 8.30
N PRO A 435 -19.95 -25.32 9.09
CA PRO A 435 -19.96 -26.67 8.53
C PRO A 435 -21.35 -27.12 8.05
N ASN A 436 -22.43 -26.72 8.73
CA ASN A 436 -23.79 -27.20 8.46
C ASN A 436 -24.72 -26.01 8.14
N PRO A 437 -24.67 -25.43 6.92
CA PRO A 437 -25.53 -24.30 6.55
C PRO A 437 -27.00 -24.71 6.42
N VAL A 438 -27.91 -23.73 6.40
CA VAL A 438 -29.35 -23.99 6.16
C VAL A 438 -29.56 -24.50 4.74
N GLY A 439 -30.29 -25.62 4.60
CA GLY A 439 -30.65 -26.18 3.31
C GLY A 439 -29.60 -27.14 2.76
N THR A 440 -28.83 -26.74 1.76
CA THR A 440 -27.79 -27.59 1.16
C THR A 440 -26.40 -27.16 1.59
N ASP A 441 -25.52 -28.13 1.84
CA ASP A 441 -24.08 -27.92 2.07
C ASP A 441 -23.35 -27.29 0.85
N LEU A 442 -24.04 -27.15 -0.29
CA LEU A 442 -23.52 -26.45 -1.46
C LEU A 442 -23.91 -24.97 -1.42
N GLY A 443 -22.93 -24.09 -1.52
CA GLY A 443 -23.09 -22.64 -1.67
C GLY A 443 -22.96 -21.83 -0.39
N GLN A 444 -22.94 -22.44 0.79
CA GLN A 444 -23.08 -21.71 2.07
C GLN A 444 -22.11 -22.17 3.18
N GLU A 445 -21.31 -23.21 2.95
CA GLU A 445 -20.18 -23.50 3.82
C GLU A 445 -19.14 -22.39 3.71
N TYR A 446 -18.53 -22.02 4.84
CA TYR A 446 -17.42 -21.07 4.83
C TYR A 446 -16.38 -21.31 5.92
N VAL A 447 -15.19 -20.76 5.68
CA VAL A 447 -14.11 -20.59 6.65
C VAL A 447 -13.73 -19.10 6.67
N GLU A 448 -13.84 -18.47 7.83
CA GLU A 448 -13.43 -17.09 8.07
C GLU A 448 -11.99 -17.05 8.61
N LEU A 449 -11.15 -16.25 7.94
CA LEU A 449 -9.80 -15.93 8.38
C LEU A 449 -9.71 -14.49 8.84
N LEU A 450 -8.89 -14.27 9.85
CA LEU A 450 -8.67 -12.97 10.44
C LEU A 450 -7.19 -12.73 10.66
N ASN A 451 -6.70 -11.57 10.22
CA ASN A 451 -5.38 -11.09 10.64
C ASN A 451 -5.56 -10.26 11.93
N VAL A 452 -5.44 -10.89 13.09
CA VAL A 452 -5.48 -10.20 14.39
C VAL A 452 -4.21 -9.41 14.67
N GLY A 453 -3.18 -9.56 13.83
CA GLY A 453 -1.96 -8.78 13.89
C GLY A 453 -2.16 -7.33 13.47
N TYR A 454 -1.07 -6.56 13.51
CA TYR A 454 -1.09 -5.13 13.19
C TYR A 454 -0.55 -4.84 11.80
N ARG A 455 0.32 -5.70 11.27
CA ARG A 455 0.88 -5.54 9.92
C ARG A 455 0.12 -6.36 8.87
N PRO A 456 0.12 -5.92 7.60
CA PRO A 456 -0.38 -6.72 6.50
C PRO A 456 0.32 -8.08 6.42
N ALA A 457 -0.45 -9.09 6.02
CA ALA A 457 0.03 -10.43 5.79
C ALA A 457 -0.09 -10.79 4.31
N ASP A 458 0.98 -11.33 3.74
CA ASP A 458 0.96 -11.88 2.40
C ASP A 458 0.54 -13.35 2.44
N LEU A 459 -0.69 -13.62 2.03
CA LEU A 459 -1.25 -14.96 1.93
C LEU A 459 -0.99 -15.58 0.55
N SER A 460 -0.11 -15.00 -0.27
CA SER A 460 0.27 -15.55 -1.58
C SER A 460 0.56 -17.04 -1.50
N ARG A 461 -0.26 -17.86 -2.16
CA ARG A 461 -0.10 -19.33 -2.25
C ARG A 461 -0.27 -20.09 -0.94
N TRP A 462 -0.80 -19.44 0.10
CA TRP A 462 -1.22 -20.12 1.33
C TRP A 462 -2.39 -21.05 1.05
N SER A 463 -2.60 -22.03 1.93
CA SER A 463 -3.59 -23.10 1.71
C SER A 463 -4.49 -23.29 2.92
N LEU A 464 -5.77 -23.53 2.66
CA LEU A 464 -6.73 -24.08 3.61
C LEU A 464 -6.90 -25.57 3.34
N LEU A 465 -6.78 -26.38 4.39
CA LEU A 465 -7.03 -27.82 4.32
C LEU A 465 -8.14 -28.20 5.30
N SER A 466 -8.90 -29.25 4.95
CA SER A 466 -9.85 -29.89 5.85
C SER A 466 -9.85 -31.39 5.61
N GLY A 467 -9.64 -32.18 6.67
CA GLY A 467 -9.42 -33.63 6.59
C GLY A 467 -8.19 -34.01 5.75
N GLY A 468 -7.16 -33.14 5.71
CA GLY A 468 -5.95 -33.33 4.91
C GLY A 468 -6.08 -33.01 3.42
N ALA A 469 -7.28 -32.73 2.92
CA ALA A 469 -7.50 -32.33 1.53
C ALA A 469 -7.42 -30.81 1.36
N LEU A 470 -6.82 -30.35 0.26
CA LEU A 470 -6.75 -28.93 -0.12
C LEU A 470 -8.16 -28.41 -0.44
N ARG A 471 -8.60 -27.36 0.26
CA ARG A 471 -9.93 -26.74 0.12
C ARG A 471 -9.89 -25.34 -0.46
N HIS A 472 -8.78 -24.64 -0.30
CA HIS A 472 -8.56 -23.37 -0.99
C HIS A 472 -7.06 -23.12 -1.05
N LYS A 473 -6.60 -22.55 -2.16
CA LYS A 473 -5.26 -22.00 -2.30
C LYS A 473 -5.40 -20.53 -2.65
N PHE A 474 -4.87 -19.68 -1.79
CA PHE A 474 -4.88 -18.25 -2.01
C PHE A 474 -4.05 -17.93 -3.26
N PRO A 475 -4.56 -17.06 -4.15
CA PRO A 475 -3.81 -16.62 -5.31
C PRO A 475 -2.55 -15.84 -4.88
N PRO A 476 -1.54 -15.72 -5.76
CA PRO A 476 -0.50 -14.73 -5.58
C PRO A 476 -1.08 -13.33 -5.31
N TYR A 477 -0.37 -12.54 -4.50
CA TYR A 477 -0.68 -11.15 -4.13
C TYR A 477 -1.94 -10.94 -3.29
N PHE A 478 -2.44 -12.00 -2.65
CA PHE A 478 -3.52 -11.87 -1.68
C PHE A 478 -2.96 -11.30 -0.37
N GLN A 479 -3.35 -10.07 -0.03
CA GLN A 479 -2.90 -9.39 1.19
C GLN A 479 -4.05 -9.26 2.18
N MET A 480 -3.76 -9.47 3.46
CA MET A 480 -4.68 -9.19 4.56
C MET A 480 -4.09 -8.11 5.46
N PRO A 481 -4.58 -6.87 5.42
CA PRO A 481 -4.18 -5.82 6.38
C PRO A 481 -4.34 -6.27 7.84
N GLY A 482 -3.67 -5.58 8.76
CA GLY A 482 -3.90 -5.80 10.20
C GLY A 482 -5.35 -5.50 10.57
N GLY A 483 -5.98 -6.39 11.34
CA GLY A 483 -7.40 -6.32 11.70
C GLY A 483 -8.38 -6.71 10.59
N ALA A 484 -7.89 -7.14 9.42
CA ALA A 484 -8.72 -7.48 8.27
C ALA A 484 -9.29 -8.90 8.30
N VAL A 485 -10.48 -9.07 7.73
CA VAL A 485 -11.18 -10.36 7.58
C VAL A 485 -11.23 -10.82 6.12
N THR A 486 -11.21 -12.12 5.87
CA THR A 486 -11.67 -12.71 4.59
C THR A 486 -12.46 -13.97 4.86
N THR A 487 -13.54 -14.18 4.10
CA THR A 487 -14.42 -15.33 4.27
C THR A 487 -14.39 -16.18 3.01
N VAL A 488 -13.80 -17.37 3.11
CA VAL A 488 -13.73 -18.31 1.99
C VAL A 488 -14.99 -19.15 1.99
N PHE A 489 -15.82 -19.01 0.95
CA PHE A 489 -17.01 -19.82 0.71
C PHE A 489 -16.71 -20.96 -0.27
N ASP A 490 -17.52 -22.01 -0.25
CA ASP A 490 -17.38 -23.13 -1.19
C ASP A 490 -17.59 -22.73 -2.66
N ARG A 491 -18.63 -21.94 -2.97
CA ARG A 491 -19.01 -21.44 -4.30
C ARG A 491 -19.95 -20.23 -4.21
N GLY A 492 -20.10 -19.52 -5.33
CA GLY A 492 -20.99 -18.35 -5.42
C GLY A 492 -20.32 -17.06 -4.92
N ALA A 493 -20.73 -15.91 -5.43
CA ALA A 493 -19.99 -14.66 -5.25
C ALA A 493 -20.19 -13.97 -3.87
N HIS A 494 -21.26 -14.30 -3.13
CA HIS A 494 -21.54 -13.77 -1.77
C HIS A 494 -21.34 -12.26 -1.61
N ALA A 495 -21.80 -11.47 -2.59
CA ALA A 495 -21.51 -10.03 -2.70
C ALA A 495 -21.97 -9.15 -1.50
N GLY A 496 -22.75 -9.70 -0.57
CA GLY A 496 -23.14 -9.03 0.68
C GLY A 496 -22.22 -9.31 1.88
N VAL A 497 -21.20 -10.15 1.72
CA VAL A 497 -20.24 -10.52 2.77
C VAL A 497 -18.90 -9.82 2.50
N PRO A 498 -18.42 -8.95 3.41
CA PRO A 498 -17.14 -8.28 3.26
C PRO A 498 -15.98 -9.28 3.13
N GLY A 499 -15.12 -9.10 2.12
CA GLY A 499 -13.94 -9.95 1.92
C GLY A 499 -14.26 -11.39 1.51
N ALA A 500 -15.46 -11.64 0.96
CA ALA A 500 -15.84 -12.96 0.48
C ALA A 500 -14.96 -13.43 -0.70
N VAL A 501 -14.49 -14.67 -0.61
CA VAL A 501 -13.67 -15.32 -1.63
C VAL A 501 -14.28 -16.67 -1.96
N VAL A 502 -14.26 -17.06 -3.24
CA VAL A 502 -14.68 -18.40 -3.65
C VAL A 502 -13.51 -19.37 -3.52
N SER A 503 -13.76 -20.53 -2.91
CA SER A 503 -12.82 -21.64 -2.81
C SER A 503 -12.24 -21.99 -4.19
N SER A 504 -10.92 -22.14 -4.25
CA SER A 504 -10.23 -22.50 -5.50
C SER A 504 -10.49 -23.95 -5.92
N SER A 505 -11.00 -24.81 -5.02
CA SER A 505 -11.45 -26.16 -5.34
C SER A 505 -12.94 -26.24 -5.69
N GLY A 506 -13.70 -25.13 -5.52
CA GLY A 506 -15.15 -25.09 -5.71
C GLY A 506 -15.96 -25.87 -4.67
N ASN A 507 -15.31 -26.37 -3.61
CA ASN A 507 -15.95 -27.07 -2.51
C ASN A 507 -15.05 -27.09 -1.25
N LEU A 508 -15.59 -26.68 -0.10
CA LEU A 508 -14.90 -26.78 1.20
C LEU A 508 -15.10 -28.17 1.84
N SER A 509 -16.31 -28.74 1.74
CA SER A 509 -16.67 -30.06 2.26
C SER A 509 -16.31 -30.25 3.73
N LEU A 510 -16.82 -29.35 4.56
CA LEU A 510 -16.68 -29.41 6.00
C LEU A 510 -17.65 -30.50 6.53
N ALA A 511 -17.21 -31.27 7.51
CA ALA A 511 -18.02 -32.38 8.01
C ALA A 511 -18.96 -31.91 9.13
N ASN A 512 -20.27 -32.16 8.99
CA ASN A 512 -21.26 -31.89 10.03
C ASN A 512 -21.02 -32.68 11.33
N THR A 513 -20.25 -33.77 11.27
CA THR A 513 -19.84 -34.57 12.43
C THR A 513 -18.68 -33.95 13.21
N GLY A 514 -18.10 -32.85 12.75
CA GLY A 514 -16.89 -32.23 13.28
C GLY A 514 -15.65 -32.53 12.44
N GLY A 515 -14.61 -31.73 12.63
CA GLY A 515 -13.37 -31.82 11.87
C GLY A 515 -12.34 -30.77 12.27
N THR A 516 -11.25 -30.71 11.50
CA THR A 516 -10.18 -29.72 11.68
C THR A 516 -9.93 -29.00 10.36
N VAL A 517 -9.94 -27.66 10.42
CA VAL A 517 -9.43 -26.78 9.37
C VAL A 517 -7.99 -26.41 9.72
N GLU A 518 -7.10 -26.51 8.76
CA GLU A 518 -5.71 -26.10 8.88
C GLU A 518 -5.42 -24.93 7.92
N LEU A 519 -4.83 -23.86 8.45
CA LEU A 519 -4.24 -22.79 7.65
C LEU A 519 -2.74 -23.05 7.53
N ARG A 520 -2.23 -23.11 6.30
CA ARG A 520 -0.81 -23.35 6.00
C ARG A 520 -0.24 -22.23 5.13
N ASP A 521 1.00 -21.86 5.39
CA ASP A 521 1.70 -20.84 4.63
C ASP A 521 2.17 -21.34 3.25
N ALA A 522 2.81 -20.46 2.47
CA ALA A 522 3.35 -20.79 1.15
C ALA A 522 4.44 -21.88 1.17
N ALA A 523 5.13 -22.07 2.31
CA ALA A 523 6.11 -23.12 2.55
C ALA A 523 5.48 -24.40 3.12
N ASN A 524 4.15 -24.45 3.21
CA ASN A 524 3.35 -25.54 3.78
C ASN A 524 3.53 -25.72 5.30
N ALA A 525 4.11 -24.74 6.00
CA ALA A 525 4.17 -24.72 7.45
C ALA A 525 2.77 -24.45 8.04
N LEU A 526 2.46 -25.10 9.15
CA LEU A 526 1.19 -24.91 9.85
C LEU A 526 1.18 -23.55 10.54
N VAL A 527 0.17 -22.73 10.26
CA VAL A 527 0.00 -21.40 10.84
C VAL A 527 -1.06 -21.42 11.94
N ASP A 528 -2.23 -21.99 11.66
CA ASP A 528 -3.31 -22.13 12.64
C ASP A 528 -4.11 -23.42 12.42
N THR A 529 -4.74 -23.90 13.50
CA THR A 529 -5.71 -25.00 13.46
C THR A 529 -7.01 -24.61 14.14
N PHE A 530 -8.12 -24.99 13.52
CA PHE A 530 -9.46 -24.82 14.05
C PHE A 530 -10.17 -26.16 14.08
N THR A 531 -10.27 -26.73 15.28
CA THR A 531 -10.93 -28.02 15.50
C THR A 531 -12.31 -27.78 16.10
N PHE A 532 -13.33 -28.33 15.43
CA PHE A 532 -14.72 -28.17 15.83
C PHE A 532 -15.41 -29.54 15.98
N GLY A 533 -16.32 -29.63 16.96
CA GLY A 533 -17.17 -30.80 17.16
C GLY A 533 -18.36 -30.84 16.21
N ALA A 534 -19.27 -31.81 16.41
CA ALA A 534 -20.47 -31.93 15.61
C ALA A 534 -21.31 -30.63 15.57
N ALA A 535 -21.93 -30.38 14.41
CA ALA A 535 -22.83 -29.26 14.14
C ALA A 535 -24.24 -29.78 13.80
N PRO A 536 -25.02 -30.23 14.82
CA PRO A 536 -26.33 -30.85 14.60
C PRO A 536 -27.43 -29.85 14.24
N VAL A 537 -27.19 -28.54 14.39
CA VAL A 537 -28.14 -27.46 14.10
C VAL A 537 -27.72 -26.78 12.80
N GLU A 538 -28.63 -26.73 11.82
CA GLU A 538 -28.43 -26.02 10.56
C GLU A 538 -28.31 -24.51 10.78
N GLY A 539 -27.39 -23.87 10.05
CA GLY A 539 -27.16 -22.43 10.07
C GLY A 539 -26.44 -21.90 11.32
N LEU A 540 -26.02 -22.77 12.23
CA LEU A 540 -25.28 -22.38 13.44
C LEU A 540 -23.77 -22.59 13.25
N ALA A 541 -23.03 -21.50 13.18
CA ALA A 541 -21.58 -21.53 12.99
C ALA A 541 -20.82 -21.95 14.26
N LYS A 542 -19.56 -22.34 14.07
CA LYS A 542 -18.58 -22.58 15.12
C LYS A 542 -17.61 -21.41 15.14
N ASN A 543 -17.35 -20.82 16.31
CA ASN A 543 -16.56 -19.60 16.46
C ASN A 543 -15.55 -19.76 17.60
N ARG A 544 -14.41 -19.06 17.54
CA ARG A 544 -13.56 -18.91 18.72
C ARG A 544 -14.25 -18.09 19.79
N ALA A 545 -14.05 -18.45 21.06
CA ALA A 545 -14.51 -17.69 22.21
C ALA A 545 -13.36 -17.35 23.16
N PRO A 546 -13.22 -16.07 23.54
CA PRO A 546 -13.91 -14.90 22.95
C PRO A 546 -13.62 -14.70 21.47
N ASP A 547 -14.46 -13.90 20.81
CA ASP A 547 -14.31 -13.64 19.37
C ASP A 547 -12.91 -13.08 19.07
N MET A 548 -12.32 -13.51 17.94
CA MET A 548 -10.98 -13.14 17.50
C MET A 548 -9.81 -13.62 18.39
N GLU A 549 -10.05 -14.38 19.47
CA GLU A 549 -8.98 -14.76 20.40
C GLU A 549 -8.08 -15.86 19.80
N PRO A 550 -6.76 -15.62 19.62
CA PRO A 550 -5.85 -16.62 19.10
C PRO A 550 -5.67 -17.79 20.07
N GLY A 551 -6.04 -19.00 19.63
CA GLY A 551 -6.05 -20.17 20.50
C GLY A 551 -7.27 -20.23 21.43
N GLY A 552 -8.25 -19.33 21.28
CA GLY A 552 -9.53 -19.39 21.97
C GLY A 552 -10.26 -20.71 21.72
N VAL A 553 -11.06 -21.12 22.71
CA VAL A 553 -11.85 -22.35 22.62
C VAL A 553 -12.90 -22.22 21.53
N VAL A 554 -13.15 -23.29 20.78
CA VAL A 554 -14.18 -23.28 19.74
C VAL A 554 -15.52 -23.65 20.36
N VAL A 555 -16.50 -22.75 20.24
CA VAL A 555 -17.88 -22.91 20.72
C VAL A 555 -18.86 -22.69 19.57
N GLU A 556 -20.15 -22.89 19.84
CA GLU A 556 -21.20 -22.43 18.91
C GLU A 556 -21.24 -20.91 18.90
N HIS A 557 -21.50 -20.31 17.74
CA HIS A 557 -21.51 -18.84 17.58
C HIS A 557 -22.38 -18.13 18.62
N SER A 558 -23.57 -18.68 18.90
CA SER A 558 -24.50 -18.14 19.91
C SER A 558 -23.99 -18.20 21.35
N ALA A 559 -22.90 -18.90 21.63
CA ALA A 559 -22.27 -18.99 22.94
C ALA A 559 -21.07 -18.04 23.11
N VAL A 560 -20.67 -17.31 22.06
CA VAL A 560 -19.63 -16.28 22.16
C VAL A 560 -20.19 -15.07 22.92
N PRO A 561 -19.44 -14.48 23.87
CA PRO A 561 -19.86 -13.25 24.54
C PRO A 561 -20.23 -12.15 23.54
N MET A 562 -21.37 -11.48 23.75
CA MET A 562 -21.92 -10.42 22.89
C MET A 562 -22.39 -10.85 21.48
N ALA A 563 -22.39 -12.16 21.18
CA ALA A 563 -22.83 -12.65 19.88
C ALA A 563 -24.28 -12.27 19.55
N GLN A 564 -24.53 -11.92 18.29
CA GLN A 564 -25.86 -11.67 17.76
C GLN A 564 -26.11 -12.57 16.55
N GLY A 565 -27.14 -13.42 16.64
CA GLY A 565 -27.53 -14.34 15.56
C GLY A 565 -26.85 -15.71 15.65
N ALA A 566 -26.92 -16.46 14.55
CA ALA A 566 -26.39 -17.83 14.44
C ALA A 566 -25.02 -17.91 13.75
N SER A 567 -24.58 -16.82 13.13
CA SER A 567 -23.30 -16.69 12.41
C SER A 567 -22.99 -15.22 12.09
N SER A 568 -21.72 -14.90 11.82
CA SER A 568 -21.31 -13.54 11.46
C SER A 568 -20.28 -13.47 10.33
N PRO A 569 -20.50 -14.11 9.16
CA PRO A 569 -19.50 -14.13 8.10
C PRO A 569 -19.08 -12.71 7.67
N GLY A 570 -17.78 -12.43 7.75
CA GLY A 570 -17.17 -11.14 7.38
C GLY A 570 -17.43 -10.03 8.40
N LYS A 571 -17.90 -10.39 9.60
CA LYS A 571 -18.25 -9.47 10.70
C LYS A 571 -17.82 -10.07 12.05
N ARG A 572 -17.72 -9.22 13.05
CA ARG A 572 -17.52 -9.64 14.45
C ARG A 572 -18.76 -10.39 14.93
N ALA A 573 -18.62 -11.18 16.00
CA ALA A 573 -19.71 -11.95 16.58
C ALA A 573 -20.92 -11.08 16.97
N ASP A 574 -20.70 -9.82 17.34
CA ASP A 574 -21.75 -8.85 17.67
C ASP A 574 -22.36 -8.15 16.44
N GLN A 575 -22.06 -8.63 15.23
CA GLN A 575 -22.46 -8.11 13.91
C GLN A 575 -21.85 -6.76 13.53
N THR A 576 -20.89 -6.23 14.30
CA THR A 576 -20.14 -5.03 13.91
C THR A 576 -19.10 -5.35 12.84
N ALA A 577 -18.73 -4.35 12.04
CA ALA A 577 -17.77 -4.52 10.94
C ALA A 577 -16.34 -4.66 11.45
N PHE A 578 -15.52 -5.42 10.72
CA PHE A 578 -14.06 -5.34 10.83
C PHE A 578 -13.53 -4.03 10.22
N SER A 579 -12.31 -3.63 10.59
CA SER A 579 -11.71 -2.36 10.12
C SER A 579 -11.37 -2.37 8.63
N SER A 580 -11.16 -3.55 8.04
CA SER A 580 -10.85 -3.73 6.63
C SER A 580 -11.11 -5.19 6.20
N VAL A 581 -10.95 -5.48 4.91
CA VAL A 581 -11.08 -6.82 4.33
C VAL A 581 -9.80 -7.26 3.64
N GLY A 582 -9.54 -8.56 3.62
CA GLY A 582 -8.51 -9.16 2.77
C GLY A 582 -8.88 -9.00 1.30
N ALA A 583 -7.88 -8.67 0.48
CA ALA A 583 -8.07 -8.43 -0.93
C ALA A 583 -6.84 -8.82 -1.73
N LEU A 584 -7.03 -9.02 -3.04
CA LEU A 584 -5.92 -8.99 -3.98
C LEU A 584 -5.36 -7.57 -3.99
N VAL A 585 -4.16 -7.40 -3.44
CA VAL A 585 -3.44 -6.14 -3.53
C VAL A 585 -2.31 -6.38 -4.50
N ALA A 586 -2.52 -5.90 -5.72
CA ALA A 586 -1.45 -5.86 -6.70
C ALA A 586 -0.28 -5.03 -6.14
N PRO A 587 0.95 -5.57 -6.07
CA PRO A 587 2.12 -4.70 -5.96
C PRO A 587 2.19 -3.90 -7.25
N THR A 588 1.72 -2.64 -7.25
CA THR A 588 1.70 -1.75 -8.43
C THR A 588 1.54 -2.53 -9.75
N SER A 589 0.45 -3.31 -9.91
CA SER A 589 0.28 -4.11 -11.11
C SER A 589 0.31 -3.18 -12.31
N PRO A 590 1.13 -3.46 -13.33
CA PRO A 590 1.17 -2.61 -14.50
C PRO A 590 -0.21 -2.60 -15.15
N ARG A 591 -0.61 -1.40 -15.62
CA ARG A 591 -1.66 -1.31 -16.62
C ARG A 591 -1.21 -2.13 -17.83
N PRO A 592 -2.11 -2.92 -18.45
CA PRO A 592 -1.73 -3.75 -19.59
C PRO A 592 -1.17 -2.90 -20.72
N LEU A 593 0.03 -3.23 -21.16
CA LEU A 593 0.60 -2.71 -22.39
C LEU A 593 -0.03 -3.42 -23.61
N ALA A 594 0.24 -2.89 -24.80
CA ALA A 594 -0.16 -3.54 -26.03
C ALA A 594 0.31 -5.01 -26.07
N HIS A 595 -0.62 -5.92 -26.43
CA HIS A 595 -0.46 -7.37 -26.53
C HIS A 595 -0.41 -8.17 -25.20
N GLU A 596 -0.60 -7.51 -24.05
CA GLU A 596 -0.61 -8.16 -22.73
C GLU A 596 -1.99 -8.70 -22.33
N LEU A 597 -3.05 -7.96 -22.68
CA LEU A 597 -4.44 -8.38 -22.51
C LEU A 597 -5.09 -8.55 -23.88
N LEU A 598 -5.44 -9.79 -24.22
CA LEU A 598 -5.88 -10.14 -25.57
C LEU A 598 -7.38 -10.42 -25.65
N ILE A 599 -8.03 -9.94 -26.70
CA ILE A 599 -9.31 -10.42 -27.23
C ILE A 599 -9.05 -11.80 -27.83
N THR A 600 -9.47 -12.86 -27.17
CA THR A 600 -9.19 -14.24 -27.61
C THR A 600 -10.32 -14.90 -28.36
N GLN A 601 -11.57 -14.46 -28.13
CA GLN A 601 -12.73 -15.04 -28.80
C GLN A 601 -13.89 -14.04 -28.93
N LEU A 602 -14.63 -14.14 -30.04
CA LEU A 602 -15.79 -13.34 -30.37
C LEU A 602 -16.88 -14.22 -30.99
N ALA A 603 -18.13 -14.04 -30.53
CA ALA A 603 -19.32 -14.46 -31.25
C ALA A 603 -20.30 -13.28 -31.39
N THR A 604 -20.76 -13.04 -32.62
CA THR A 604 -21.74 -11.98 -32.97
C THR A 604 -23.17 -12.52 -33.06
N ARG A 605 -23.35 -13.81 -32.80
CA ARG A 605 -24.64 -14.52 -32.76
C ARG A 605 -24.40 -15.95 -32.28
N GLY A 606 -25.47 -16.59 -31.82
CA GLY A 606 -25.44 -17.97 -31.36
C GLY A 606 -26.44 -18.88 -32.07
N PRO A 607 -26.70 -20.09 -31.54
CA PRO A 607 -27.52 -21.09 -32.22
C PRO A 607 -29.01 -20.80 -32.05
N LEU A 608 -29.37 -20.03 -31.02
CA LEU A 608 -30.74 -19.77 -30.60
C LEU A 608 -31.18 -18.34 -30.91
N SER A 609 -30.25 -17.38 -30.93
CA SER A 609 -30.57 -15.96 -31.14
C SER A 609 -29.41 -15.20 -31.75
N ALA A 610 -29.73 -14.13 -32.48
CA ALA A 610 -28.76 -13.12 -32.90
C ALA A 610 -28.21 -12.32 -31.71
N ALA A 611 -28.88 -12.33 -30.56
CA ALA A 611 -28.40 -11.71 -29.32
C ALA A 611 -27.54 -12.64 -28.45
N ASP A 612 -27.26 -13.87 -28.90
CA ASP A 612 -26.33 -14.78 -28.20
C ASP A 612 -24.88 -14.45 -28.59
N GLU A 613 -24.37 -13.38 -27.98
CA GLU A 613 -23.11 -12.73 -28.33
C GLU A 613 -22.17 -12.69 -27.11
N PHE A 614 -20.87 -12.83 -27.36
CA PHE A 614 -19.86 -12.67 -26.31
C PHE A 614 -18.50 -12.23 -26.87
N ILE A 615 -17.70 -11.65 -25.98
CA ILE A 615 -16.31 -11.26 -26.17
C ILE A 615 -15.51 -11.83 -24.99
N GLU A 616 -14.47 -12.60 -25.29
CA GLU A 616 -13.54 -13.19 -24.31
C GLU A 616 -12.22 -12.41 -24.34
N LEU A 617 -11.77 -11.97 -23.17
CA LEU A 617 -10.44 -11.40 -22.94
C LEU A 617 -9.56 -12.41 -22.18
N TYR A 618 -8.25 -12.29 -22.31
CA TYR A 618 -7.27 -13.20 -21.71
C TYR A 618 -6.02 -12.44 -21.26
N ASN A 619 -5.65 -12.58 -19.99
CA ASN A 619 -4.37 -12.09 -19.51
C ASN A 619 -3.24 -13.01 -20.04
N ASN A 620 -2.50 -12.51 -21.02
CA ASN A 620 -1.39 -13.19 -21.67
C ASN A 620 -0.03 -12.92 -21.00
N THR A 621 -0.03 -12.36 -19.78
CA THR A 621 1.19 -12.14 -18.98
C THR A 621 1.33 -13.16 -17.85
N ASP A 622 2.52 -13.19 -17.25
CA ASP A 622 2.88 -14.02 -16.09
C ASP A 622 2.65 -13.32 -14.74
N HIS A 623 2.05 -12.12 -14.77
CA HIS A 623 1.71 -11.30 -13.62
C HIS A 623 0.25 -10.81 -13.69
N PRO A 624 -0.37 -10.37 -12.58
CA PRO A 624 -1.73 -9.85 -12.62
C PRO A 624 -1.78 -8.49 -13.33
N LEU A 625 -2.83 -8.27 -14.11
CA LEU A 625 -3.11 -7.00 -14.79
C LEU A 625 -4.23 -6.25 -14.10
N ASP A 626 -4.03 -4.96 -13.83
CA ASP A 626 -5.12 -4.06 -13.43
C ASP A 626 -5.91 -3.63 -14.68
N VAL A 627 -7.11 -4.19 -14.80
CA VAL A 627 -8.01 -3.96 -15.93
C VAL A 627 -9.15 -3.02 -15.59
N ALA A 628 -9.15 -2.43 -14.39
CA ALA A 628 -10.21 -1.56 -13.90
C ALA A 628 -10.37 -0.30 -14.76
N GLY A 629 -11.60 0.05 -15.12
CA GLY A 629 -11.91 1.24 -15.92
C GLY A 629 -11.59 1.12 -17.41
N MET A 630 -11.00 0.00 -17.86
CA MET A 630 -10.75 -0.21 -19.27
C MET A 630 -12.06 -0.33 -20.06
N ARG A 631 -12.05 0.18 -21.29
CA ARG A 631 -13.24 0.27 -22.15
C ARG A 631 -13.13 -0.70 -23.30
N LEU A 632 -14.11 -1.58 -23.41
CA LEU A 632 -14.34 -2.40 -24.59
C LEU A 632 -15.22 -1.62 -25.56
N GLN A 633 -14.66 -1.23 -26.70
CA GLN A 633 -15.34 -0.40 -27.69
C GLN A 633 -15.63 -1.16 -28.97
N TYR A 634 -16.69 -0.75 -29.64
CA TYR A 634 -17.13 -1.26 -30.93
C TYR A 634 -17.29 -0.14 -31.95
N GLN A 635 -16.89 -0.43 -33.18
CA GLN A 635 -17.12 0.37 -34.37
C GLN A 635 -17.79 -0.49 -35.45
N ALA A 636 -18.84 0.03 -36.08
CA ALA A 636 -19.50 -0.63 -37.21
C ALA A 636 -18.65 -0.57 -38.48
N ALA A 637 -18.89 -1.49 -39.42
CA ALA A 637 -18.21 -1.55 -40.73
C ALA A 637 -18.33 -0.26 -41.58
N SER A 638 -19.24 0.65 -41.24
CA SER A 638 -19.38 1.98 -41.86
C SER A 638 -18.36 3.02 -41.37
N CYS A 639 -17.53 2.68 -40.38
CA CYS A 639 -16.49 3.55 -39.81
C CYS A 639 -17.03 4.80 -39.10
N SER A 640 -18.28 4.78 -38.62
CA SER A 640 -19.00 5.93 -38.05
C SER A 640 -18.59 6.30 -36.61
N GLY A 641 -17.34 6.04 -36.21
CA GLY A 641 -16.83 6.28 -34.86
C GLY A 641 -16.97 5.09 -33.89
N TRP A 642 -16.38 5.23 -32.70
CA TRP A 642 -16.34 4.21 -31.65
C TRP A 642 -17.42 4.43 -30.60
N SER A 643 -17.97 3.33 -30.06
CA SER A 643 -18.96 3.34 -28.98
C SER A 643 -18.60 2.30 -27.93
N ASP A 644 -18.81 2.60 -26.64
CA ASP A 644 -18.57 1.62 -25.59
C ASP A 644 -19.58 0.48 -25.66
N ARG A 645 -19.10 -0.74 -25.44
CA ARG A 645 -19.92 -1.91 -25.15
C ARG A 645 -19.86 -2.26 -23.68
N PHE A 646 -18.71 -2.11 -23.05
CA PHE A 646 -18.52 -2.42 -21.64
C PHE A 646 -17.37 -1.59 -21.05
N VAL A 647 -17.50 -1.23 -19.77
CA VAL A 647 -16.42 -0.65 -18.96
C VAL A 647 -16.15 -1.62 -17.83
N ILE A 648 -14.91 -2.06 -17.69
CA ILE A 648 -14.54 -3.00 -16.64
C ILE A 648 -14.62 -2.30 -15.27
N GLY A 649 -15.25 -2.94 -14.30
CA GLY A 649 -15.51 -2.37 -12.98
C GLY A 649 -14.23 -2.02 -12.21
N ALA A 650 -14.33 -1.04 -11.30
CA ALA A 650 -13.23 -0.67 -10.41
C ALA A 650 -12.73 -1.87 -9.59
N GLY A 651 -11.42 -1.93 -9.34
CA GLY A 651 -10.80 -3.01 -8.54
C GLY A 651 -10.71 -4.38 -9.26
N THR A 652 -11.00 -4.44 -10.56
CA THR A 652 -10.88 -5.70 -11.32
C THR A 652 -9.43 -5.99 -11.66
N LEU A 653 -8.88 -7.05 -11.05
CA LEU A 653 -7.59 -7.64 -11.41
C LEU A 653 -7.80 -8.93 -12.21
N LEU A 654 -7.09 -9.07 -13.32
CA LEU A 654 -7.08 -10.31 -14.09
C LEU A 654 -5.76 -11.04 -13.86
N MET A 655 -5.80 -12.24 -13.27
CA MET A 655 -4.61 -13.02 -12.92
C MET A 655 -3.92 -13.61 -14.15
N PRO A 656 -2.64 -14.01 -14.06
CA PRO A 656 -1.92 -14.66 -15.16
C PRO A 656 -2.71 -15.82 -15.74
N GLY A 657 -2.92 -15.82 -17.06
CA GLY A 657 -3.64 -16.90 -17.71
C GLY A 657 -5.15 -16.94 -17.45
N GLN A 658 -5.71 -15.96 -16.76
CA GLN A 658 -7.14 -15.89 -16.47
C GLN A 658 -7.92 -15.22 -17.61
N PHE A 659 -9.18 -15.60 -17.75
CA PHE A 659 -10.10 -15.07 -18.77
C PHE A 659 -11.07 -14.04 -18.18
N PHE A 660 -11.59 -13.16 -19.02
CA PHE A 660 -12.68 -12.25 -18.67
C PHE A 660 -13.74 -12.26 -19.76
N LEU A 661 -14.99 -12.61 -19.40
CA LEU A 661 -16.08 -12.81 -20.35
C LEU A 661 -17.10 -11.67 -20.29
N VAL A 662 -17.37 -11.04 -21.43
CA VAL A 662 -18.39 -10.00 -21.59
C VAL A 662 -19.44 -10.49 -22.57
N ALA A 663 -20.72 -10.55 -22.17
CA ALA A 663 -21.78 -11.15 -22.99
C ALA A 663 -23.03 -10.28 -23.11
N ASN A 664 -23.86 -10.51 -24.12
CA ASN A 664 -25.10 -9.74 -24.29
C ASN A 664 -26.13 -10.14 -23.21
N GLN A 665 -26.65 -9.15 -22.48
CA GLN A 665 -27.55 -9.34 -21.34
C GLN A 665 -28.84 -10.10 -21.68
N THR A 666 -29.36 -9.93 -22.90
CA THR A 666 -30.71 -10.39 -23.26
C THR A 666 -30.75 -11.72 -23.98
N GLY A 667 -29.62 -12.17 -24.54
CA GLY A 667 -29.61 -13.32 -25.45
C GLY A 667 -28.46 -14.29 -25.27
N TYR A 668 -27.47 -14.00 -24.42
CA TYR A 668 -26.39 -14.95 -24.16
C TYR A 668 -26.91 -16.22 -23.52
N VAL A 669 -26.67 -17.36 -24.16
CA VAL A 669 -27.00 -18.68 -23.62
C VAL A 669 -25.71 -19.37 -23.24
N SER A 670 -25.40 -19.35 -21.93
CA SER A 670 -24.29 -20.16 -21.42
C SER A 670 -24.54 -21.63 -21.75
N PRO A 671 -23.54 -22.37 -22.26
CA PRO A 671 -23.63 -23.83 -22.34
C PRO A 671 -24.04 -24.41 -20.97
N ALA A 672 -24.77 -25.53 -20.94
CA ALA A 672 -25.31 -26.11 -19.69
C ALA A 672 -24.24 -26.44 -18.61
N SER A 673 -22.95 -26.41 -18.97
CA SER A 673 -21.77 -26.55 -18.10
C SER A 673 -20.76 -25.40 -18.24
N GLY A 674 -21.15 -24.27 -18.83
CA GLY A 674 -20.29 -23.13 -19.14
C GLY A 674 -20.32 -22.04 -18.05
N PRO A 675 -19.26 -21.23 -17.93
CA PRO A 675 -19.19 -20.19 -16.91
C PRO A 675 -20.16 -19.03 -17.19
N LEU A 676 -20.61 -18.37 -16.12
CA LEU A 676 -21.32 -17.10 -16.22
C LEU A 676 -20.37 -15.98 -16.71
N ALA A 677 -20.91 -15.03 -17.46
CA ALA A 677 -20.17 -13.85 -17.90
C ALA A 677 -19.77 -12.96 -16.71
N ASN A 678 -18.58 -12.36 -16.80
CA ASN A 678 -18.09 -11.39 -15.82
C ASN A 678 -18.80 -10.04 -15.92
N GLY A 679 -19.27 -9.68 -17.11
CA GLY A 679 -19.99 -8.45 -17.38
C GLY A 679 -20.97 -8.61 -18.54
N THR A 680 -21.87 -7.65 -18.68
CA THR A 680 -22.87 -7.66 -19.73
C THR A 680 -22.94 -6.36 -20.52
N PHE A 681 -23.35 -6.46 -21.79
CA PHE A 681 -23.67 -5.32 -22.64
C PHE A 681 -25.07 -5.47 -23.25
N THR A 682 -25.68 -4.35 -23.63
CA THR A 682 -27.09 -4.32 -24.11
C THR A 682 -27.21 -4.02 -25.60
N THR A 683 -26.22 -3.34 -26.20
CA THR A 683 -26.22 -3.02 -27.62
C THR A 683 -25.41 -4.08 -28.37
N GLY A 684 -26.04 -4.81 -29.28
CA GLY A 684 -25.42 -5.92 -30.01
C GLY A 684 -24.27 -5.53 -30.95
N LEU A 685 -23.67 -6.55 -31.53
CA LEU A 685 -22.58 -6.52 -32.51
C LEU A 685 -23.13 -6.90 -33.88
N ALA A 686 -22.67 -6.22 -34.94
CA ALA A 686 -22.99 -6.65 -36.30
C ALA A 686 -22.11 -7.84 -36.70
N ASP A 687 -22.46 -8.55 -37.78
CA ASP A 687 -21.63 -9.64 -38.32
C ASP A 687 -20.29 -9.16 -38.92
N SER A 688 -20.08 -7.85 -39.01
CA SER A 688 -18.83 -7.23 -39.45
C SER A 688 -18.62 -5.90 -38.74
N GLY A 689 -17.41 -5.68 -38.27
CA GLY A 689 -17.07 -4.49 -37.50
C GLY A 689 -15.66 -4.56 -36.92
N SER A 690 -15.41 -3.72 -35.92
CA SER A 690 -14.14 -3.70 -35.20
C SER A 690 -14.37 -3.54 -33.70
N LEU A 691 -13.59 -4.27 -32.91
CA LEU A 691 -13.49 -4.16 -31.46
C LEU A 691 -12.12 -3.60 -31.10
N ARG A 692 -12.05 -2.83 -30.02
CA ARG A 692 -10.79 -2.49 -29.38
C ARG A 692 -10.94 -2.45 -27.89
N LEU A 693 -9.81 -2.63 -27.22
CA LEU A 693 -9.67 -2.49 -25.78
C LEU A 693 -8.82 -1.26 -25.48
N LEU A 694 -9.35 -0.34 -24.67
CA LEU A 694 -8.66 0.90 -24.27
C LEU A 694 -8.40 0.94 -22.78
N ASP A 695 -7.19 1.35 -22.41
CA ASP A 695 -6.86 1.90 -21.09
C ASP A 695 -6.60 3.41 -21.22
N GLY A 696 -7.52 4.22 -20.72
CA GLY A 696 -7.51 5.66 -20.97
C GLY A 696 -7.51 5.98 -22.48
N ALA A 697 -6.38 6.49 -22.98
CA ALA A 697 -6.16 6.78 -24.41
C ALA A 697 -5.29 5.73 -25.12
N ILE A 698 -4.74 4.76 -24.40
CA ILE A 698 -3.84 3.72 -24.91
C ILE A 698 -4.69 2.56 -25.41
N GLU A 699 -4.41 2.10 -26.62
CA GLU A 699 -5.02 0.89 -27.17
C GLU A 699 -4.19 -0.34 -26.83
N VAL A 700 -4.86 -1.34 -26.28
CA VAL A 700 -4.23 -2.55 -25.71
C VAL A 700 -4.31 -3.74 -26.66
N ASP A 701 -5.45 -3.89 -27.36
CA ASP A 701 -5.67 -4.90 -28.40
C ASP A 701 -6.81 -4.45 -29.33
N ARG A 702 -6.79 -4.88 -30.58
CA ARG A 702 -7.83 -4.59 -31.58
C ARG A 702 -8.15 -5.79 -32.46
N LEU A 703 -9.45 -6.01 -32.67
CA LEU A 703 -9.96 -7.04 -33.57
C LEU A 703 -10.91 -6.45 -34.63
N GLY A 704 -10.47 -6.41 -35.88
CA GLY A 704 -11.36 -6.25 -37.03
C GLY A 704 -11.86 -7.61 -37.52
N TYR A 705 -13.15 -7.77 -37.76
CA TYR A 705 -13.74 -9.06 -38.19
C TYR A 705 -14.84 -8.87 -39.24
N GLY A 706 -15.08 -9.92 -40.03
CA GLY A 706 -16.16 -9.94 -41.01
C GLY A 706 -15.70 -10.12 -42.45
N ALA A 707 -16.43 -9.56 -43.41
CA ALA A 707 -16.07 -9.67 -44.83
C ALA A 707 -14.74 -8.95 -45.15
N PRO A 708 -13.95 -9.40 -46.14
CA PRO A 708 -12.73 -8.72 -46.57
C PRO A 708 -13.01 -7.24 -46.91
N GLY A 709 -12.28 -6.31 -46.30
CA GLY A 709 -12.49 -4.86 -46.46
C GLY A 709 -13.64 -4.26 -45.63
N ALA A 710 -14.36 -5.06 -44.83
CA ALA A 710 -15.43 -4.58 -43.96
C ALA A 710 -14.95 -4.05 -42.60
N ALA A 711 -13.68 -4.30 -42.22
CA ALA A 711 -13.08 -3.73 -41.04
C ALA A 711 -12.37 -2.42 -41.41
N CYS A 712 -12.83 -1.32 -40.84
CA CYS A 712 -12.26 0.01 -41.08
C CYS A 712 -10.82 0.15 -40.55
N THR A 713 -10.48 -0.64 -39.52
CA THR A 713 -9.27 -0.42 -38.71
C THR A 713 -8.70 -1.71 -38.12
N GLY A 714 -8.90 -2.89 -38.72
CA GLY A 714 -8.30 -4.15 -38.21
C GLY A 714 -6.76 -4.10 -38.15
N GLU A 715 -6.16 -4.87 -37.26
CA GLU A 715 -4.70 -4.96 -37.15
C GLU A 715 -4.11 -5.50 -38.45
N GLY A 716 -3.01 -4.89 -38.91
CA GLY A 716 -2.38 -5.22 -40.19
C GLY A 716 -3.25 -4.89 -41.41
N GLY A 717 -4.35 -4.14 -41.24
CA GLY A 717 -5.27 -3.76 -42.32
C GLY A 717 -6.12 -4.91 -42.86
N THR A 718 -6.16 -6.05 -42.16
CA THR A 718 -6.91 -7.25 -42.58
C THR A 718 -7.94 -7.62 -41.52
N ALA A 719 -9.08 -8.15 -41.95
CA ALA A 719 -10.13 -8.62 -41.05
C ALA A 719 -9.94 -10.10 -40.71
N ALA A 720 -10.16 -10.46 -39.46
CA ALA A 720 -10.38 -11.84 -39.05
C ALA A 720 -11.58 -12.45 -39.80
N PRO A 721 -11.59 -13.78 -40.00
CA PRO A 721 -12.69 -14.48 -40.67
C PRO A 721 -14.06 -14.22 -40.02
N ASN A 722 -15.13 -14.30 -40.83
CA ASN A 722 -16.51 -14.31 -40.32
C ASN A 722 -16.90 -15.75 -39.91
N HIS A 723 -17.45 -15.92 -38.69
CA HIS A 723 -17.95 -17.21 -38.21
C HIS A 723 -19.34 -17.60 -38.77
N GLY A 724 -19.99 -16.71 -39.52
CA GLY A 724 -21.21 -16.93 -40.29
C GLY A 724 -22.26 -15.84 -40.07
N THR A 725 -23.17 -15.66 -41.05
CA THR A 725 -24.25 -14.66 -41.01
C THR A 725 -25.63 -15.24 -40.63
N THR A 726 -25.68 -16.53 -40.34
CA THR A 726 -26.89 -17.27 -39.89
C THR A 726 -26.64 -17.88 -38.52
N ALA A 727 -27.70 -18.23 -37.80
CA ALA A 727 -27.59 -18.95 -36.52
C ALA A 727 -26.78 -20.25 -36.72
N ASN A 728 -25.67 -20.36 -36.00
CA ASN A 728 -24.69 -21.45 -36.15
C ASN A 728 -23.98 -21.67 -34.82
N GLY A 729 -23.22 -22.77 -34.67
CA GLY A 729 -22.41 -23.22 -33.52
C GLY A 729 -21.09 -22.49 -33.24
N ALA A 730 -20.72 -21.53 -34.09
CA ALA A 730 -19.34 -21.10 -34.28
C ALA A 730 -18.99 -19.80 -33.53
N SER A 731 -17.71 -19.47 -33.59
CA SER A 731 -17.12 -18.22 -33.10
C SER A 731 -15.82 -17.93 -33.85
N VAL A 732 -15.34 -16.70 -33.76
CA VAL A 732 -14.00 -16.30 -34.19
C VAL A 732 -13.08 -16.38 -32.97
N GLY A 733 -11.94 -17.07 -33.05
CA GLY A 733 -11.02 -17.15 -31.91
C GLY A 733 -9.56 -17.26 -32.34
N ARG A 734 -8.66 -16.85 -31.44
CA ARG A 734 -7.21 -16.82 -31.72
C ARG A 734 -6.64 -18.22 -32.03
N ALA A 735 -5.63 -18.31 -32.87
CA ALA A 735 -4.90 -19.52 -33.21
C ALA A 735 -3.53 -19.56 -32.51
N PRO A 736 -3.07 -20.71 -31.97
CA PRO A 736 -3.74 -22.01 -31.89
C PRO A 736 -4.71 -22.12 -30.70
N ASN A 737 -5.66 -23.07 -30.79
CA ASN A 737 -6.74 -23.28 -29.80
C ASN A 737 -6.30 -23.99 -28.50
N ALA A 738 -5.19 -24.74 -28.53
CA ALA A 738 -4.65 -25.39 -27.34
C ALA A 738 -3.54 -24.52 -26.75
N TYR A 739 -3.88 -23.71 -25.75
CA TYR A 739 -2.88 -23.02 -24.94
C TYR A 739 -2.10 -24.10 -24.18
N THR A 740 -0.84 -24.25 -24.55
CA THR A 740 0.11 -25.14 -23.87
C THR A 740 1.32 -24.30 -23.52
N ASN A 741 2.17 -24.75 -22.59
CA ASN A 741 3.42 -24.04 -22.28
C ASN A 741 4.30 -23.79 -23.53
N ALA A 742 4.10 -24.57 -24.61
CA ALA A 742 4.80 -24.39 -25.88
C ALA A 742 4.07 -23.48 -26.90
N ARG A 743 2.80 -23.12 -26.65
CA ARG A 743 1.94 -22.35 -27.57
C ARG A 743 0.87 -21.47 -26.86
N PRO A 744 1.23 -20.46 -26.04
CA PRO A 744 0.27 -19.47 -25.57
C PRO A 744 -0.36 -18.63 -26.70
N ALA A 745 -1.34 -17.78 -26.37
CA ALA A 745 -2.02 -16.89 -27.32
C ALA A 745 -1.03 -15.90 -27.96
N ARG A 746 -0.97 -15.89 -29.29
CA ARG A 746 -0.08 -14.99 -30.04
C ARG A 746 -0.88 -13.84 -30.64
N ASP A 747 -0.24 -12.69 -30.68
CA ASP A 747 -0.73 -11.50 -31.35
C ASP A 747 0.37 -11.00 -32.30
N THR A 748 0.11 -11.02 -33.61
CA THR A 748 1.09 -10.67 -34.65
C THR A 748 0.80 -9.33 -35.29
N ASP A 749 -0.07 -8.52 -34.66
CA ASP A 749 -0.63 -7.31 -35.23
C ASP A 749 -1.31 -7.57 -36.58
N THR A 750 -1.83 -8.78 -36.81
CA THR A 750 -2.40 -9.17 -38.10
C THR A 750 -3.58 -10.12 -37.89
N ASN A 751 -4.80 -9.56 -37.84
CA ASN A 751 -5.98 -10.33 -37.45
C ASN A 751 -6.27 -11.56 -38.34
N VAL A 752 -5.91 -11.57 -39.63
CA VAL A 752 -6.09 -12.75 -40.51
C VAL A 752 -5.11 -13.90 -40.20
N VAL A 753 -3.97 -13.59 -39.58
CA VAL A 753 -2.99 -14.58 -39.12
C VAL A 753 -3.39 -15.10 -37.75
N ASP A 754 -3.89 -14.20 -36.89
CA ASP A 754 -4.12 -14.48 -35.48
C ASP A 754 -5.45 -15.20 -35.22
N PHE A 755 -6.46 -15.07 -36.09
CA PHE A 755 -7.81 -15.60 -35.83
C PHE A 755 -8.28 -16.63 -36.85
N VAL A 756 -9.01 -17.63 -36.35
CA VAL A 756 -9.67 -18.68 -37.15
C VAL A 756 -11.12 -18.85 -36.73
N VAL A 757 -11.95 -19.38 -37.64
CA VAL A 757 -13.32 -19.82 -37.29
C VAL A 757 -13.26 -21.11 -36.50
N ARG A 758 -13.91 -21.13 -35.34
CA ARG A 758 -14.05 -22.31 -34.49
C ARG A 758 -15.47 -22.86 -34.61
N SER A 759 -15.59 -24.17 -34.79
CA SER A 759 -16.90 -24.85 -34.92
C SER A 759 -17.67 -24.95 -33.60
N ALA A 760 -17.03 -24.66 -32.46
CA ALA A 760 -17.63 -24.61 -31.14
C ALA A 760 -17.21 -23.34 -30.40
N ARG A 761 -18.17 -22.70 -29.75
CA ARG A 761 -17.99 -21.58 -28.81
C ARG A 761 -17.81 -22.13 -27.40
N ALA A 762 -16.56 -22.15 -26.93
CA ALA A 762 -16.16 -22.58 -25.60
C ALA A 762 -15.72 -21.35 -24.76
N PRO A 763 -16.65 -20.45 -24.39
CA PRO A 763 -16.32 -19.21 -23.70
C PRO A 763 -15.78 -19.50 -22.29
N ARG A 764 -14.77 -18.74 -21.87
CA ARG A 764 -14.18 -18.80 -20.53
C ARG A 764 -14.29 -17.46 -19.84
N SER A 765 -14.48 -17.50 -18.53
CA SER A 765 -14.59 -16.34 -17.65
C SER A 765 -13.52 -16.38 -16.57
N SER A 766 -13.52 -15.43 -15.64
CA SER A 766 -12.57 -15.44 -14.53
C SER A 766 -12.71 -16.66 -13.61
N ALA A 767 -13.82 -17.39 -13.68
CA ALA A 767 -14.05 -18.63 -12.96
C ALA A 767 -13.50 -19.88 -13.68
N SER A 768 -13.03 -19.74 -14.92
CA SER A 768 -12.41 -20.84 -15.68
C SER A 768 -10.98 -21.12 -15.20
N PRO A 769 -10.47 -22.35 -15.34
CA PRO A 769 -9.07 -22.66 -15.06
C PRO A 769 -8.13 -21.75 -15.87
N ALA A 770 -7.06 -21.28 -15.23
CA ALA A 770 -6.05 -20.47 -15.89
C ALA A 770 -5.26 -21.30 -16.92
N GLU A 771 -4.86 -20.66 -18.02
CA GLU A 771 -4.14 -21.26 -19.15
C GLU A 771 -2.74 -20.62 -19.32
N PRO A 772 -1.75 -21.31 -19.92
CA PRO A 772 -0.37 -20.80 -20.05
C PRO A 772 -0.27 -19.47 -20.82
N SER A 773 0.49 -18.50 -20.29
CA SER A 773 0.67 -17.13 -20.81
C SER A 773 2.13 -16.80 -21.18
N TYR A 774 2.37 -15.84 -22.09
CA TYR A 774 3.74 -15.55 -22.59
C TYR A 774 4.60 -14.71 -21.63
N GLY A 775 4.02 -13.75 -20.88
CA GLY A 775 4.80 -12.85 -20.03
C GLY A 775 5.78 -11.93 -20.77
N VAL A 776 5.93 -10.70 -20.29
CA VAL A 776 7.08 -9.84 -20.61
C VAL A 776 7.98 -9.86 -19.37
N VAL A 777 9.25 -10.24 -19.53
CA VAL A 777 10.17 -10.41 -18.39
C VAL A 777 11.22 -9.31 -18.40
N GLU A 778 11.59 -8.83 -17.20
CA GLU A 778 12.78 -7.98 -17.05
C GLU A 778 14.04 -8.70 -17.54
N LEU A 779 14.92 -7.96 -18.23
CA LEU A 779 16.20 -8.48 -18.69
C LEU A 779 17.08 -8.88 -17.50
N THR A 780 17.16 -10.19 -17.24
CA THR A 780 18.03 -10.81 -16.24
C THR A 780 19.25 -11.47 -16.89
N ALA A 781 20.28 -11.79 -16.09
CA ALA A 781 21.49 -12.43 -16.60
C ALA A 781 21.17 -13.73 -17.35
N GLY A 782 21.74 -13.90 -18.55
CA GLY A 782 21.49 -15.05 -19.42
C GLY A 782 20.18 -15.02 -20.22
N ALA A 783 19.34 -13.99 -20.07
CA ALA A 783 18.10 -13.87 -20.85
C ALA A 783 18.36 -13.49 -22.31
N LEU A 784 19.33 -12.59 -22.54
CA LEU A 784 19.74 -12.10 -23.86
C LEU A 784 21.22 -12.42 -24.07
N LEU A 785 21.52 -13.28 -25.04
CA LEU A 785 22.87 -13.78 -25.27
C LEU A 785 23.52 -13.18 -26.51
N VAL A 786 24.81 -12.85 -26.44
CA VAL A 786 25.68 -12.69 -27.60
C VAL A 786 25.93 -14.07 -28.19
N THR A 787 25.51 -14.27 -29.43
CA THR A 787 25.54 -15.58 -30.08
C THR A 787 26.49 -15.65 -31.26
N GLN A 788 26.73 -14.55 -31.95
CA GLN A 788 27.78 -14.46 -32.96
C GLN A 788 28.30 -13.03 -33.06
N PHE A 789 29.61 -12.85 -33.22
CA PHE A 789 30.18 -11.54 -33.49
C PHE A 789 31.45 -11.62 -34.34
N ALA A 790 31.80 -10.50 -34.94
CA ALA A 790 32.97 -10.32 -35.76
C ALA A 790 33.61 -8.96 -35.51
N SER A 791 34.90 -8.95 -35.18
CA SER A 791 35.72 -7.73 -35.00
C SER A 791 36.41 -7.24 -36.28
N ARG A 792 36.42 -8.06 -37.33
CA ARG A 792 36.92 -7.72 -38.69
C ARG A 792 36.32 -8.67 -39.68
N GLY A 793 36.06 -8.27 -40.93
CA GLY A 793 35.48 -9.16 -41.92
C GLY A 793 36.25 -9.30 -43.22
N ARG A 794 35.63 -9.95 -44.21
CA ARG A 794 36.32 -10.51 -45.39
C ARG A 794 36.84 -9.42 -46.33
N LEU A 795 36.15 -8.29 -46.37
CA LEU A 795 36.34 -7.24 -47.39
C LEU A 795 36.86 -5.92 -46.81
N ALA A 796 36.68 -5.70 -45.49
CA ALA A 796 37.14 -4.48 -44.82
C ALA A 796 37.39 -4.72 -43.33
N ALA A 797 38.27 -3.91 -42.73
CA ALA A 797 38.47 -3.89 -41.28
C ALA A 797 37.21 -3.42 -40.51
N THR A 798 36.27 -2.76 -41.19
CA THR A 798 34.98 -2.30 -40.65
C THR A 798 33.82 -3.26 -40.92
N ASP A 799 34.07 -4.45 -41.50
CA ASP A 799 33.06 -5.50 -41.71
C ASP A 799 32.80 -6.28 -40.40
N GLU A 800 32.14 -5.60 -39.47
CA GLU A 800 31.91 -6.01 -38.08
C GLU A 800 30.41 -6.15 -37.78
N PHE A 801 30.06 -7.10 -36.92
CA PHE A 801 28.69 -7.29 -36.44
C PHE A 801 28.64 -7.97 -35.06
N ILE A 802 27.50 -7.83 -34.40
CA ILE A 802 27.13 -8.47 -33.14
C ILE A 802 25.70 -8.99 -33.29
N GLU A 803 25.49 -10.27 -33.00
CA GLU A 803 24.20 -10.97 -33.01
C GLU A 803 23.78 -11.26 -31.56
N LEU A 804 22.59 -10.80 -31.19
CA LEU A 804 21.95 -11.10 -29.91
C LEU A 804 20.84 -12.13 -30.10
N TYR A 805 20.53 -12.92 -29.07
CA TYR A 805 19.53 -13.99 -29.10
C TYR A 805 18.70 -14.01 -27.82
N ASN A 806 17.37 -14.11 -27.97
CA ASN A 806 16.49 -14.35 -26.83
C ASN A 806 16.55 -15.84 -26.43
N ALA A 807 17.22 -16.11 -25.32
CA ALA A 807 17.39 -17.47 -24.79
C ALA A 807 16.24 -17.95 -23.90
N THR A 808 15.24 -17.12 -23.65
CA THR A 808 14.11 -17.40 -22.76
C THR A 808 12.87 -17.90 -23.52
N ASP A 809 11.93 -18.48 -22.80
CA ASP A 809 10.58 -18.80 -23.27
C ASP A 809 9.63 -17.58 -23.33
N LYS A 810 10.11 -16.38 -22.96
CA LYS A 810 9.28 -15.17 -22.85
C LYS A 810 9.74 -14.06 -23.80
N VAL A 811 8.87 -13.08 -24.06
CA VAL A 811 9.23 -11.92 -24.88
C VAL A 811 10.12 -10.98 -24.09
N LEU A 812 11.23 -10.55 -24.69
CA LEU A 812 12.14 -9.57 -24.09
C LEU A 812 11.86 -8.17 -24.63
N THR A 813 11.80 -7.19 -23.74
CA THR A 813 11.82 -5.76 -24.07
C THR A 813 13.26 -5.25 -23.96
N LEU A 814 13.81 -4.76 -25.07
CA LEU A 814 15.21 -4.35 -25.18
C LEU A 814 15.42 -2.84 -25.00
N ASP A 815 14.40 -2.13 -24.56
CA ASP A 815 14.36 -0.67 -24.51
C ASP A 815 15.54 -0.09 -23.72
N GLY A 816 16.37 0.71 -24.39
CA GLY A 816 17.54 1.33 -23.78
C GLY A 816 18.65 0.37 -23.37
N ALA A 817 18.56 -0.91 -23.71
CA ALA A 817 19.65 -1.87 -23.54
C ALA A 817 20.87 -1.43 -24.34
N LYS A 818 22.05 -1.61 -23.76
CA LYS A 818 23.32 -1.10 -24.28
C LYS A 818 24.22 -2.27 -24.63
N VAL A 819 24.75 -2.26 -25.85
CA VAL A 819 25.92 -3.06 -26.21
C VAL A 819 27.14 -2.19 -26.00
N GLN A 820 28.04 -2.61 -25.13
CA GLN A 820 29.20 -1.83 -24.69
C GLN A 820 30.49 -2.60 -24.91
N GLN A 821 31.59 -1.87 -25.04
CA GLN A 821 32.91 -2.45 -25.21
C GLN A 821 33.99 -1.74 -24.38
N GLN A 822 34.91 -2.54 -23.84
CA GLN A 822 36.23 -2.14 -23.37
C GLN A 822 37.32 -2.60 -24.34
N THR A 823 38.35 -1.78 -24.51
CA THR A 823 39.57 -2.13 -25.26
C THR A 823 40.43 -3.12 -24.46
N ALA A 824 41.47 -3.69 -25.10
CA ALA A 824 42.39 -4.63 -24.45
C ALA A 824 43.07 -4.11 -23.16
N SER A 825 43.22 -2.79 -23.03
CA SER A 825 43.74 -2.09 -21.86
C SER A 825 42.73 -1.94 -20.70
N CYS A 826 41.47 -2.34 -20.89
CA CYS A 826 40.42 -2.35 -19.87
C CYS A 826 40.11 -0.97 -19.27
N GLY A 827 40.08 0.05 -20.13
CA GLY A 827 39.63 1.41 -19.78
C GLY A 827 38.11 1.52 -19.57
N ALA A 828 37.56 2.73 -19.61
CA ALA A 828 36.11 2.94 -19.43
C ALA A 828 35.27 2.21 -20.50
N TRP A 829 34.07 1.78 -20.12
CA TRP A 829 33.09 1.20 -21.05
C TRP A 829 32.61 2.25 -22.05
N SER A 830 32.61 1.90 -23.33
CA SER A 830 32.07 2.73 -24.41
C SER A 830 30.83 2.08 -25.00
N ASN A 831 29.77 2.86 -25.26
CA ASN A 831 28.57 2.36 -25.93
C ASN A 831 28.86 2.15 -27.42
N ARG A 832 28.64 0.93 -27.91
CA ARG A 832 28.67 0.62 -29.34
C ARG A 832 27.29 0.72 -29.97
N TYR A 833 26.24 0.41 -29.21
CA TYR A 833 24.86 0.57 -29.63
C TYR A 833 23.93 0.73 -28.43
N VAL A 834 22.88 1.55 -28.58
CA VAL A 834 21.77 1.65 -27.63
C VAL A 834 20.51 1.24 -28.38
N VAL A 835 19.82 0.22 -27.88
CA VAL A 835 18.63 -0.31 -28.51
C VAL A 835 17.48 0.70 -28.36
N PRO A 836 16.79 1.08 -29.46
CA PRO A 836 15.68 2.03 -29.40
C PRO A 836 14.53 1.54 -28.50
N ALA A 837 13.82 2.49 -27.90
CA ALA A 837 12.58 2.18 -27.15
C ALA A 837 11.51 1.55 -28.07
N GLY A 838 10.66 0.69 -27.51
CA GLY A 838 9.70 -0.13 -28.25
C GLY A 838 10.29 -1.37 -28.94
N THR A 839 11.54 -1.74 -28.66
CA THR A 839 12.17 -2.91 -29.30
C THR A 839 11.84 -4.18 -28.55
N ARG A 840 11.07 -5.08 -29.17
CA ARG A 840 10.75 -6.42 -28.65
C ARG A 840 11.53 -7.51 -29.38
N LEU A 841 11.87 -8.58 -28.66
CA LEU A 841 12.53 -9.78 -29.19
C LEU A 841 11.83 -11.03 -28.66
N TRP A 842 11.18 -11.81 -29.54
CA TRP A 842 10.41 -12.99 -29.14
C TRP A 842 11.30 -14.18 -28.79
N PRO A 843 10.78 -15.19 -28.06
CA PRO A 843 11.50 -16.43 -27.75
C PRO A 843 12.15 -17.00 -29.00
N GLY A 844 13.47 -17.19 -28.97
CA GLY A 844 14.18 -17.78 -30.09
C GLY A 844 14.54 -16.85 -31.25
N GLU A 845 14.20 -15.56 -31.18
CA GLU A 845 14.56 -14.57 -32.20
C GLU A 845 15.97 -14.00 -32.00
N PHE A 846 16.50 -13.41 -33.08
CA PHE A 846 17.82 -12.79 -33.15
C PHE A 846 17.70 -11.27 -33.37
N TYR A 847 18.69 -10.51 -32.89
CA TYR A 847 18.81 -9.07 -33.16
C TYR A 847 20.22 -8.76 -33.67
N LEU A 848 20.32 -8.22 -34.89
CA LEU A 848 21.60 -8.00 -35.57
C LEU A 848 22.04 -6.53 -35.52
N ILE A 849 23.23 -6.28 -34.97
CA ILE A 849 23.87 -4.95 -34.95
C ILE A 849 25.11 -5.01 -35.84
N ALA A 850 25.22 -4.11 -36.82
CA ALA A 850 26.34 -4.11 -37.76
C ALA A 850 27.00 -2.74 -37.91
N ASN A 851 28.27 -2.70 -38.32
CA ASN A 851 28.96 -1.43 -38.51
C ASN A 851 28.49 -0.73 -39.79
N ALA A 852 27.98 0.50 -39.63
CA ALA A 852 27.45 1.31 -40.73
C ALA A 852 28.48 1.62 -41.83
N ALA A 853 29.77 1.64 -41.49
CA ALA A 853 30.85 2.06 -42.38
C ALA A 853 31.44 0.93 -43.24
N GLY A 854 30.99 -0.32 -43.10
CA GLY A 854 31.60 -1.40 -43.88
C GLY A 854 31.06 -2.82 -43.69
N TYR A 855 29.93 -3.00 -43.00
CA TYR A 855 29.26 -4.30 -42.99
C TYR A 855 28.88 -4.71 -44.41
N VAL A 856 29.39 -5.87 -44.84
CA VAL A 856 28.99 -6.46 -46.12
C VAL A 856 28.11 -7.67 -45.80
N ALA A 857 26.80 -7.49 -45.97
CA ALA A 857 25.87 -8.60 -45.88
C ALA A 857 26.28 -9.70 -46.88
N PRO A 858 26.24 -10.99 -46.50
CA PRO A 858 26.31 -12.08 -47.47
C PRO A 858 25.25 -11.86 -48.58
N ALA A 859 25.48 -12.33 -49.80
CA ALA A 859 24.58 -12.10 -50.95
C ALA A 859 23.12 -12.58 -50.74
N SER A 860 22.87 -13.38 -49.70
CA SER A 860 21.55 -13.83 -49.22
C SER A 860 21.36 -13.65 -47.70
N GLY A 861 22.12 -12.74 -47.08
CA GLY A 861 22.13 -12.50 -45.63
C GLY A 861 21.08 -11.47 -45.19
N PRO A 862 20.72 -11.44 -43.90
CA PRO A 862 19.75 -10.50 -43.37
C PRO A 862 20.28 -9.05 -43.34
N VAL A 863 19.35 -8.10 -43.40
CA VAL A 863 19.62 -6.69 -43.09
C VAL A 863 19.78 -6.53 -41.58
N ALA A 864 20.74 -5.72 -41.14
CA ALA A 864 20.94 -5.46 -39.72
C ALA A 864 19.75 -4.70 -39.11
N ASP A 865 19.36 -5.08 -37.90
CA ASP A 865 18.32 -4.41 -37.10
C ASP A 865 18.81 -3.08 -36.51
N GLY A 866 20.13 -2.95 -36.32
CA GLY A 866 20.78 -1.78 -35.76
C GLY A 866 22.15 -1.50 -36.37
N ALA A 867 22.61 -0.25 -36.23
CA ALA A 867 23.87 0.22 -36.81
C ALA A 867 24.80 0.82 -35.73
N MET A 868 26.00 0.27 -35.60
CA MET A 868 27.08 0.86 -34.78
C MET A 868 28.00 1.75 -35.62
N THR A 869 28.54 2.82 -35.03
CA THR A 869 29.31 3.87 -35.74
C THR A 869 30.81 3.86 -35.44
N SER A 870 31.28 2.91 -34.63
CA SER A 870 32.66 2.81 -34.17
C SER A 870 33.11 1.36 -34.11
N SER A 871 34.36 1.09 -34.48
CA SER A 871 34.91 -0.27 -34.56
C SER A 871 35.09 -0.93 -33.20
N LEU A 872 34.94 -2.26 -33.17
CA LEU A 872 35.18 -3.12 -32.01
C LEU A 872 36.68 -3.30 -31.75
N GLY A 873 37.50 -3.26 -32.79
CA GLY A 873 38.93 -3.56 -32.70
C GLY A 873 39.20 -5.07 -32.48
N ASP A 874 40.46 -5.49 -32.62
CA ASP A 874 40.81 -6.92 -32.67
C ASP A 874 40.81 -7.62 -31.32
N SER A 875 40.74 -6.87 -30.21
CA SER A 875 40.78 -7.41 -28.86
C SER A 875 40.05 -6.49 -27.89
N GLY A 876 39.23 -7.08 -27.02
CA GLY A 876 38.45 -6.34 -26.03
C GLY A 876 37.45 -7.22 -25.29
N VAL A 877 36.53 -6.56 -24.59
CA VAL A 877 35.42 -7.20 -23.89
C VAL A 877 34.11 -6.56 -24.36
N LEU A 878 33.17 -7.37 -24.88
CA LEU A 878 31.81 -6.96 -25.18
C LEU A 878 30.91 -7.31 -24.01
N ARG A 879 29.99 -6.41 -23.65
CA ARG A 879 28.89 -6.75 -22.75
C ARG A 879 27.57 -6.23 -23.27
N VAL A 880 26.51 -6.90 -22.87
CA VAL A 880 25.14 -6.41 -23.02
C VAL A 880 24.63 -6.04 -21.63
N GLN A 881 24.08 -4.83 -21.50
CA GLN A 881 23.60 -4.27 -20.24
C GLN A 881 22.16 -3.77 -20.42
N SER A 882 21.29 -4.03 -19.45
CA SER A 882 19.93 -3.46 -19.44
C SER A 882 19.95 -1.93 -19.26
N ALA A 883 18.81 -1.27 -19.48
CA ALA A 883 18.66 0.15 -19.14
C ALA A 883 18.89 0.45 -17.64
N SER A 884 18.52 -0.50 -16.76
CA SER A 884 18.73 -0.45 -15.30
C SER A 884 20.14 -0.85 -14.86
N ALA A 885 21.08 -0.98 -15.80
CA ALA A 885 22.47 -1.34 -15.56
C ALA A 885 22.74 -2.80 -15.14
N ALA A 886 21.76 -3.71 -15.25
CA ALA A 886 21.97 -5.14 -15.04
C ALA A 886 22.83 -5.75 -16.16
N LEU A 887 23.81 -6.58 -15.80
CA LEU A 887 24.66 -7.29 -16.75
C LEU A 887 23.92 -8.51 -17.30
N LEU A 888 23.84 -8.64 -18.63
CA LEU A 888 23.06 -9.69 -19.30
C LEU A 888 23.92 -10.80 -19.88
N ASP A 889 25.03 -10.44 -20.53
CA ASP A 889 26.04 -11.35 -21.13
C ASP A 889 27.36 -10.58 -21.29
N VAL A 890 28.51 -11.24 -21.13
CA VAL A 890 29.84 -10.64 -21.34
C VAL A 890 30.87 -11.59 -21.99
N VAL A 891 31.34 -11.18 -23.16
CA VAL A 891 32.31 -11.95 -23.96
C VAL A 891 33.65 -11.22 -24.07
N ALA A 892 34.71 -11.83 -23.54
CA ALA A 892 36.09 -11.38 -23.78
C ALA A 892 36.68 -12.07 -25.02
N TYR A 893 37.39 -11.34 -25.88
CA TYR A 893 37.95 -11.85 -27.12
C TYR A 893 39.29 -11.21 -27.48
N GLY A 894 40.10 -11.93 -28.25
CA GLY A 894 41.40 -11.45 -28.74
C GLY A 894 42.57 -11.84 -27.83
N THR A 895 43.61 -11.01 -27.78
CA THR A 895 44.87 -11.29 -27.05
C THR A 895 45.34 -10.10 -26.22
N GLY A 896 46.10 -10.34 -25.15
CA GLY A 896 46.72 -9.26 -24.34
C GLY A 896 45.73 -8.47 -23.49
N LEU A 897 44.64 -9.10 -23.04
CA LEU A 897 43.61 -8.49 -22.21
C LEU A 897 44.12 -8.29 -20.77
N ALA A 898 43.96 -7.07 -20.23
CA ALA A 898 44.24 -6.76 -18.82
C ALA A 898 43.06 -7.08 -17.87
N CYS A 899 41.96 -7.61 -18.40
CA CYS A 899 40.71 -7.92 -17.70
C CYS A 899 40.14 -9.24 -18.21
N SER A 900 39.30 -9.86 -17.38
CA SER A 900 38.65 -11.14 -17.66
C SER A 900 37.22 -10.95 -18.17
N GLY A 901 36.79 -11.79 -19.10
CA GLY A 901 35.37 -12.05 -19.36
C GLY A 901 34.81 -13.11 -18.41
N GLU A 902 33.69 -13.71 -18.78
CA GLU A 902 33.07 -14.86 -18.09
C GLU A 902 34.09 -15.95 -17.71
N GLY A 903 34.07 -16.30 -16.41
CA GLY A 903 34.93 -17.34 -15.83
C GLY A 903 36.43 -17.11 -15.89
N GLY A 904 36.91 -15.89 -16.20
CA GLY A 904 38.35 -15.64 -16.35
C GLY A 904 38.92 -16.04 -17.71
N THR A 905 38.08 -16.46 -18.65
CA THR A 905 38.49 -17.03 -19.93
C THR A 905 38.17 -16.11 -21.11
N VAL A 906 38.84 -16.37 -22.25
CA VAL A 906 38.73 -15.58 -23.48
C VAL A 906 38.20 -16.48 -24.59
N ALA A 907 37.22 -15.99 -25.34
CA ALA A 907 36.67 -16.69 -26.50
C ALA A 907 37.76 -16.88 -27.58
N PRO A 908 37.68 -17.95 -28.40
CA PRO A 908 38.64 -18.18 -29.47
C PRO A 908 38.72 -16.99 -30.44
N SER A 909 39.94 -16.58 -30.80
CA SER A 909 40.16 -15.46 -31.71
C SER A 909 39.94 -15.86 -33.18
N SER A 910 39.21 -15.04 -33.93
CA SER A 910 39.05 -15.19 -35.39
C SER A 910 40.22 -14.62 -36.21
N GLY A 911 41.28 -14.15 -35.54
CA GLY A 911 42.54 -13.68 -36.12
C GLY A 911 42.64 -12.16 -36.29
N THR A 912 43.85 -11.66 -36.61
CA THR A 912 44.12 -10.21 -36.87
C THR A 912 44.06 -9.83 -38.35
N THR A 913 43.92 -10.82 -39.24
CA THR A 913 43.80 -10.66 -40.70
C THR A 913 42.36 -10.80 -41.16
N ALA A 914 41.94 -10.07 -42.21
CA ALA A 914 40.61 -10.16 -42.82
C ALA A 914 40.27 -11.62 -43.20
N SER A 915 39.48 -12.28 -42.36
CA SER A 915 39.05 -13.67 -42.54
C SER A 915 37.54 -13.72 -42.73
N GLY A 916 37.05 -14.71 -43.48
CA GLY A 916 35.60 -14.98 -43.64
C GLY A 916 34.94 -15.58 -42.40
N SER A 917 35.56 -15.41 -41.22
CA SER A 917 35.19 -16.08 -39.98
C SER A 917 34.62 -15.09 -38.95
N SER A 918 33.98 -15.65 -37.93
CA SER A 918 33.36 -14.98 -36.78
C SER A 918 33.55 -15.83 -35.54
N VAL A 919 33.29 -15.27 -34.36
CA VAL A 919 33.22 -16.02 -33.10
C VAL A 919 31.75 -16.30 -32.80
N ALA A 920 31.38 -17.56 -32.59
CA ALA A 920 29.98 -17.98 -32.39
C ALA A 920 29.82 -18.89 -31.15
N ARG A 921 28.72 -18.73 -30.43
CA ARG A 921 28.35 -19.50 -29.23
C ARG A 921 27.88 -20.90 -29.64
N LYS A 922 28.21 -21.94 -28.87
CA LYS A 922 27.72 -23.31 -29.05
C LYS A 922 26.29 -23.42 -28.50
N PRO A 923 25.37 -24.19 -29.13
CA PRO A 923 25.60 -25.19 -30.16
C PRO A 923 25.26 -24.72 -31.59
N PHE A 924 25.45 -23.45 -31.94
CA PHE A 924 25.21 -22.95 -33.31
C PHE A 924 26.28 -23.43 -34.33
N ASP A 925 26.61 -24.73 -34.28
CA ASP A 925 27.70 -25.38 -35.00
C ASP A 925 27.22 -26.03 -36.30
N ALA A 926 27.91 -25.81 -37.43
CA ALA A 926 27.47 -26.31 -38.74
C ALA A 926 27.62 -27.83 -38.93
N ALA A 927 28.27 -28.55 -38.00
CA ALA A 927 28.51 -29.99 -38.07
C ALA A 927 27.49 -30.83 -37.29
N VAL A 928 26.60 -30.21 -36.50
CA VAL A 928 25.52 -30.88 -35.78
C VAL A 928 24.24 -30.12 -36.07
N ALA A 929 23.22 -30.80 -36.62
CA ALA A 929 21.91 -30.20 -36.78
C ALA A 929 21.41 -29.74 -35.40
N TYR A 930 20.99 -28.47 -35.32
CA TYR A 930 20.35 -27.90 -34.14
C TYR A 930 19.32 -28.90 -33.56
N SER A 931 19.42 -29.21 -32.27
CA SER A 931 18.49 -30.12 -31.57
C SER A 931 17.72 -29.37 -30.48
N PRO A 932 16.38 -29.49 -30.42
CA PRO A 932 15.55 -28.92 -29.35
C PRO A 932 15.93 -29.36 -27.93
N ALA A 933 16.77 -30.39 -27.78
CA ALA A 933 17.19 -30.91 -26.48
C ALA A 933 18.37 -30.12 -25.84
N THR A 934 19.01 -29.20 -26.56
CA THR A 934 20.16 -28.41 -26.07
C THR A 934 20.13 -26.98 -26.62
N PRO A 935 19.43 -26.02 -25.99
CA PRO A 935 19.47 -24.61 -26.37
C PRO A 935 20.87 -24.00 -26.11
N ALA A 936 21.16 -22.83 -26.69
CA ALA A 936 22.38 -22.09 -26.38
C ALA A 936 22.48 -21.80 -24.88
N GLN A 937 23.61 -22.14 -24.27
CA GLN A 937 23.86 -21.93 -22.85
C GLN A 937 25.05 -20.99 -22.66
N ASP A 938 24.92 -20.15 -21.65
CA ASP A 938 26.04 -19.43 -21.04
C ASP A 938 26.47 -20.26 -19.82
N SER A 939 27.66 -20.86 -19.90
CA SER A 939 28.26 -21.63 -18.80
C SER A 939 29.18 -20.77 -17.93
N ASN A 940 29.15 -19.45 -18.15
CA ASN A 940 30.08 -18.48 -17.60
C ASN A 940 31.53 -18.86 -17.92
N ASN A 941 31.77 -19.37 -19.14
CA ASN A 941 33.09 -19.77 -19.61
C ASN A 941 33.19 -19.54 -21.13
N ASN A 942 33.68 -18.35 -21.49
CA ASN A 942 33.87 -17.94 -22.87
C ASN A 942 34.67 -18.94 -23.74
N GLN A 943 35.65 -19.65 -23.17
CA GLN A 943 36.41 -20.67 -23.91
C GLN A 943 35.59 -21.93 -24.20
N ALA A 944 34.73 -22.33 -23.26
CA ALA A 944 33.83 -23.46 -23.44
C ALA A 944 32.66 -23.10 -24.38
N ASP A 945 32.15 -21.89 -24.27
CA ASP A 945 30.92 -21.45 -24.90
C ASP A 945 31.11 -21.04 -26.36
N PHE A 946 32.29 -20.56 -26.78
CA PHE A 946 32.51 -20.04 -28.13
C PHE A 946 33.44 -20.89 -28.99
N ALA A 947 33.31 -20.72 -30.32
CA ALA A 947 34.22 -21.27 -31.31
C ALA A 947 34.33 -20.36 -32.56
N VAL A 948 35.44 -20.45 -33.28
CA VAL A 948 35.60 -19.76 -34.58
C VAL A 948 34.78 -20.47 -35.65
N ARG A 949 33.92 -19.74 -36.35
CA ARG A 949 32.96 -20.26 -37.34
C ARG A 949 32.90 -19.41 -38.60
N VAL A 950 32.26 -19.95 -39.64
CA VAL A 950 31.89 -19.18 -40.84
C VAL A 950 30.80 -18.17 -40.45
N ARG A 951 30.85 -16.98 -41.04
CA ARG A 951 29.84 -15.95 -40.82
C ARG A 951 28.46 -16.42 -41.30
N ALA A 952 27.48 -16.35 -40.41
CA ALA A 952 26.08 -16.66 -40.71
C ALA A 952 25.14 -15.80 -39.83
N PRO A 953 25.24 -14.45 -39.92
CA PRO A 953 24.47 -13.57 -39.06
C PRO A 953 22.97 -13.70 -39.30
N ARG A 954 22.18 -13.55 -38.24
CA ARG A 954 20.72 -13.63 -38.16
C ARG A 954 20.15 -12.35 -37.55
N SER A 955 18.99 -11.94 -38.03
CA SER A 955 18.24 -10.76 -37.59
C SER A 955 16.84 -11.15 -37.14
N ARG A 956 16.01 -10.18 -36.77
CA ARG A 956 14.59 -10.44 -36.48
C ARG A 956 13.80 -10.99 -37.67
N ALA A 957 14.31 -10.80 -38.89
CA ALA A 957 13.71 -11.39 -40.09
C ALA A 957 14.12 -12.85 -40.33
N SER A 958 15.03 -13.40 -39.52
CA SER A 958 15.46 -14.80 -39.60
C SER A 958 14.50 -15.73 -38.86
N ALA A 959 14.42 -17.00 -39.26
CA ALA A 959 13.57 -17.98 -38.58
C ALA A 959 14.00 -18.16 -37.12
N ALA A 960 13.03 -18.10 -36.20
CA ALA A 960 13.26 -18.33 -34.77
C ALA A 960 13.79 -19.76 -34.50
N GLN A 961 14.62 -19.90 -33.47
CA GLN A 961 15.15 -21.19 -33.00
C GLN A 961 14.66 -21.50 -31.58
N PRO A 962 14.50 -22.78 -31.19
CA PRO A 962 14.01 -23.09 -29.84
C PRO A 962 14.87 -22.48 -28.72
N SER A 963 14.18 -21.83 -27.78
CA SER A 963 14.72 -21.26 -26.55
C SER A 963 14.48 -22.20 -25.36
N ARG A 964 14.98 -21.83 -24.17
CA ARG A 964 14.88 -22.65 -22.96
C ARG A 964 13.45 -22.92 -22.51
#